data_AF-A0A8T9BIC7-F1
#
_entry.id   AF-A0A8T9BIC7-F1
#
_cell.length_a   1.000
_cell.length_b   1.000
_cell.length_c   1.000
_cell.angle_alpha   90.00
_cell.angle_beta   90.00
_cell.angle_gamma   90.00
#
_symmetry.space_group_name_H-M   'P 1'
#
loop_
_entity.id
_entity.type
_entity.pdbx_description
1 polymer ?
#
loop_
_entity_poly.entity_id
_entity_poly.type
_entity_poly.pdbx_seq_one_letter_code
_entity_poly.pdbx_strand_id
1 'polypeptide(L)'
;MNNRDPFNLHRSPAYHILRGTATRTAANVKQRVVEAGTQAFETGKQAVEDMSSFSIPKNVPSFTDPQRELENRAWGASGVTARTNAHSNGGVLSDMQDRVGGFFDKTRGDLPMYKDKPYSYAASRRQRPVWRRKRTFGIAGLFVFVLFYFLGYFGTHAEASKKAKNTWSWLQGPEKNAKQVDWLDRRERVKEAFILSWDSYERYAWGFDEFHPVSKKGNQMAPKGMGWIIVDALDTMMLMNLTSRLTHAREWISTKLDYDQNQEVNTFETTIRMLGGLLSAHYLSTEFPEMAPLADDDEGTPGEDLYLEKAKDLADRLMGAFDSPSGVPYASVNLQKVQGIPSHDDGGASSTAEAASLQLELKYLTKLTGEVFYWEKAEKVIQVIDDNGMEDGLVPIYIYAHDGRFRGSNIRLGSRGDSYYEYLIKQFLQTSKEEPIYEELWDETLAGVRKHLITYSSPSKFTILGERPEGLAKPLSPKMDHLVCFMPGTIALGATGGITEKEARKLPTWSVKKDEEMRLARELTHTCWAMYKAMATGLAPEIAHFHVDEPTLPESAPHQAPENLDDEENTEWKNDFVIKGNDVHNLQRPETVETLFYMWRITGDVMYREWGWDMFKSFVNYTAVEEGGGFTSLSNANIIPPVTKDNMESFWLAETLKYFYLLFSDDDLLPLDTIVINTEAHFFPRFKLGPLYKTGWQRKPRGPDGKILPDPPAKKTESPAVKVRTVVKTVEPVEPSAGV
;
A
#
# COMPACT_ATOMS: atom_id res chain seq x y z
N MET A 1 -25.72 -39.91 -12.43
CA MET A 1 -26.45 -38.74 -12.96
C MET A 1 -25.44 -37.62 -13.02
N ASN A 2 -24.85 -37.42 -14.20
CA ASN A 2 -23.78 -36.46 -14.48
C ASN A 2 -24.38 -35.29 -15.26
N ASN A 3 -24.10 -34.06 -14.82
CA ASN A 3 -23.71 -32.92 -15.66
C ASN A 3 -23.80 -31.62 -14.84
N ARG A 4 -22.66 -31.01 -14.53
CA ARG A 4 -22.51 -29.55 -14.39
C ARG A 4 -21.08 -29.13 -14.73
N ASP A 5 -20.75 -29.22 -16.01
CA ASP A 5 -19.85 -28.26 -16.67
C ASP A 5 -20.69 -27.57 -17.75
N PRO A 6 -21.32 -26.42 -17.46
CA PRO A 6 -22.17 -25.72 -18.41
C PRO A 6 -21.40 -24.85 -19.40
N PHE A 7 -20.07 -24.71 -19.27
CA PHE A 7 -19.32 -23.68 -20.02
C PHE A 7 -18.05 -24.17 -20.71
N ASN A 8 -17.66 -25.44 -20.56
CA ASN A 8 -16.68 -26.11 -21.43
C ASN A 8 -15.35 -25.32 -21.54
N LEU A 9 -14.89 -24.77 -20.41
CA LEU A 9 -13.74 -23.87 -20.33
C LEU A 9 -12.39 -24.59 -20.51
N HIS A 10 -12.37 -25.92 -20.51
CA HIS A 10 -11.13 -26.71 -20.54
C HIS A 10 -10.72 -27.28 -21.91
N ARG A 11 -11.37 -26.89 -23.02
CA ARG A 11 -10.97 -27.38 -24.36
C ARG A 11 -11.00 -26.32 -25.45
N SER A 12 -9.91 -25.57 -25.59
CA SER A 12 -9.58 -24.85 -26.82
C SER A 12 -8.28 -25.38 -27.44
N PRO A 13 -8.29 -25.91 -28.68
CA PRO A 13 -7.10 -26.48 -29.36
C PRO A 13 -5.97 -25.48 -29.65
N ALA A 14 -6.23 -24.17 -29.51
CA ALA A 14 -5.22 -23.12 -29.74
C ALA A 14 -4.16 -23.04 -28.62
N TYR A 15 -4.44 -23.58 -27.43
CA TYR A 15 -3.53 -23.58 -26.28
C TYR A 15 -2.39 -24.61 -26.40
N HIS A 16 -2.62 -25.71 -27.13
CA HIS A 16 -1.62 -26.78 -27.29
C HIS A 16 -0.48 -26.41 -28.24
N ILE A 17 -0.70 -25.46 -29.16
CA ILE A 17 0.32 -25.03 -30.13
C ILE A 17 1.33 -24.08 -29.47
N LEU A 18 0.90 -23.27 -28.49
CA LEU A 18 1.80 -22.41 -27.69
C LEU A 18 2.60 -23.19 -26.63
N ARG A 19 2.05 -24.29 -26.10
CA ARG A 19 2.75 -25.18 -25.14
C ARG A 19 3.94 -25.94 -25.79
N GLY A 20 3.89 -26.18 -27.10
CA GLY A 20 4.93 -26.89 -27.85
C GLY A 20 6.21 -26.08 -28.11
N THR A 21 6.11 -24.76 -28.18
CA THR A 21 7.26 -23.85 -28.37
C THR A 21 7.93 -23.49 -27.04
N ALA A 22 7.17 -23.31 -25.95
CA ALA A 22 7.71 -23.03 -24.62
C ALA A 22 8.48 -24.23 -24.01
N THR A 23 8.04 -25.47 -24.28
CA THR A 23 8.68 -26.68 -23.76
C THR A 23 10.05 -26.98 -24.36
N ARG A 24 10.32 -26.55 -25.61
CA ARG A 24 11.65 -26.68 -26.22
C ARG A 24 12.67 -25.72 -25.62
N THR A 25 12.23 -24.52 -25.22
CA THR A 25 13.09 -23.54 -24.56
C THR A 25 13.40 -23.97 -23.11
N ALA A 26 12.39 -24.49 -22.39
CA ALA A 26 12.56 -25.03 -21.05
C ALA A 26 13.47 -26.26 -20.98
N ALA A 27 13.47 -27.13 -22.00
CA ALA A 27 14.36 -28.29 -22.05
C ALA A 27 15.86 -27.90 -22.14
N ASN A 28 16.18 -26.83 -22.88
CA ASN A 28 17.55 -26.32 -22.99
C ASN A 28 18.03 -25.63 -21.70
N VAL A 29 17.11 -25.01 -20.95
CA VAL A 29 17.39 -24.43 -19.62
C VAL A 29 17.60 -25.52 -18.58
N LYS A 30 16.79 -26.59 -18.59
CA LYS A 30 16.93 -27.74 -17.68
C LYS A 30 18.31 -28.40 -17.79
N GLN A 31 18.86 -28.51 -19.00
CA GLN A 31 20.16 -29.14 -19.19
C GLN A 31 21.33 -28.30 -18.62
N ARG A 32 21.25 -26.97 -18.73
CA ARG A 32 22.24 -26.07 -18.11
C ARG A 32 22.13 -25.98 -16.59
N VAL A 33 20.91 -26.05 -16.05
CA VAL A 33 20.66 -26.04 -14.60
C VAL A 33 21.10 -27.35 -13.94
N VAL A 34 20.94 -28.49 -14.61
CA VAL A 34 21.42 -29.78 -14.11
C VAL A 34 22.95 -29.83 -14.08
N GLU A 35 23.64 -29.28 -15.09
CA GLU A 35 25.11 -29.18 -15.12
C GLU A 35 25.67 -28.23 -14.05
N ALA A 36 24.97 -27.11 -13.77
CA ALA A 36 25.34 -26.20 -12.68
C ALA A 36 25.04 -26.80 -11.29
N GLY A 37 23.95 -27.57 -11.16
CA GLY A 37 23.53 -28.23 -9.93
C GLY A 37 24.44 -29.38 -9.51
N THR A 38 24.96 -30.17 -10.44
CA THR A 38 25.92 -31.25 -10.14
C THR A 38 27.26 -30.68 -9.67
N GLN A 39 27.71 -29.56 -10.23
CA GLN A 39 28.94 -28.88 -9.82
C GLN A 39 28.79 -28.26 -8.41
N ALA A 40 27.63 -27.69 -8.09
CA ALA A 40 27.33 -27.18 -6.76
C ALA A 40 27.17 -28.30 -5.70
N PHE A 41 26.62 -29.46 -6.09
CA PHE A 41 26.46 -30.61 -5.20
C PHE A 41 27.79 -31.26 -4.81
N GLU A 42 28.76 -31.37 -5.73
CA GLU A 42 30.10 -31.87 -5.41
C GLU A 42 30.86 -30.91 -4.49
N THR A 43 30.71 -29.59 -4.70
CA THR A 43 31.32 -28.56 -3.84
C THR A 43 30.70 -28.55 -2.44
N GLY A 44 29.39 -28.79 -2.32
CA GLY A 44 28.68 -28.90 -1.05
C GLY A 44 29.04 -30.17 -0.26
N LYS A 45 29.32 -31.29 -0.94
CA LYS A 45 29.75 -32.53 -0.28
C LYS A 45 31.13 -32.41 0.37
N GLN A 46 32.02 -31.64 -0.26
CA GLN A 46 33.37 -31.36 0.26
C GLN A 46 33.34 -30.43 1.49
N ALA A 47 32.38 -29.50 1.56
CA ALA A 47 32.15 -28.65 2.73
C ALA A 47 31.52 -29.39 3.93
N VAL A 48 30.74 -30.45 3.67
CA VAL A 48 30.10 -31.26 4.73
C VAL A 48 31.09 -32.25 5.38
N GLU A 49 32.10 -32.74 4.65
CA GLU A 49 33.15 -33.59 5.22
C GLU A 49 34.06 -32.82 6.20
N ASP A 50 34.33 -31.53 5.94
CA ASP A 50 35.14 -30.66 6.82
C ASP A 50 34.40 -30.19 8.10
N MET A 51 33.07 -30.27 8.14
CA MET A 51 32.26 -29.87 9.32
C MET A 51 32.09 -30.97 10.38
N SER A 52 32.63 -32.18 10.17
CA SER A 52 32.38 -33.34 11.03
C SER A 52 33.31 -33.49 12.25
N SER A 53 34.07 -32.46 12.63
CA SER A 53 34.93 -32.48 13.83
C SER A 53 34.56 -31.40 14.85
N PHE A 54 33.42 -31.56 15.53
CA PHE A 54 33.13 -30.80 16.75
C PHE A 54 32.62 -31.70 17.86
N SER A 55 33.34 -31.72 18.99
CA SER A 55 33.03 -32.51 20.18
C SER A 55 32.31 -31.67 21.22
N ILE A 56 31.29 -32.25 21.86
CA ILE A 56 30.39 -31.56 22.80
C ILE A 56 31.08 -31.33 24.17
N PRO A 57 31.03 -30.13 24.77
CA PRO A 57 31.56 -29.87 26.11
C PRO A 57 30.80 -30.61 27.23
N LYS A 58 31.53 -31.08 28.24
CA LYS A 58 31.08 -32.04 29.27
C LYS A 58 30.13 -31.53 30.38
N ASN A 59 29.60 -30.31 30.35
CA ASN A 59 28.74 -29.80 31.43
C ASN A 59 27.51 -29.04 30.89
N VAL A 60 26.47 -29.78 30.51
CA VAL A 60 25.13 -29.23 30.25
C VAL A 60 24.15 -29.84 31.26
N PRO A 61 23.33 -29.04 31.99
CA PRO A 61 22.37 -29.56 32.96
C PRO A 61 21.29 -30.41 32.31
N SER A 62 20.91 -31.51 32.95
CA SER A 62 19.85 -32.42 32.49
C SER A 62 18.46 -31.77 32.57
N PHE A 63 17.70 -31.83 31.49
CA PHE A 63 16.35 -31.25 31.39
C PHE A 63 15.26 -32.07 32.11
N THR A 64 15.63 -33.08 32.89
CA THR A 64 14.71 -33.99 33.58
C THR A 64 14.83 -33.97 35.11
N ASP A 65 15.47 -32.95 35.69
CA ASP A 65 15.65 -32.86 37.15
C ASP A 65 14.34 -32.46 37.87
N PRO A 66 13.80 -33.30 38.78
CA PRO A 66 12.56 -33.03 39.52
C PRO A 66 12.67 -31.87 40.54
N GLN A 67 13.86 -31.31 40.77
CA GLN A 67 14.02 -30.15 41.66
C GLN A 67 13.48 -28.83 41.06
N ARG A 68 13.20 -28.80 39.75
CA ARG A 68 12.66 -27.64 39.01
C ARG A 68 11.14 -27.44 39.20
N GLU A 69 10.40 -28.47 39.63
CA GLU A 69 8.96 -28.32 39.97
C GLU A 69 8.71 -27.48 41.24
N LEU A 70 9.71 -27.39 42.13
CA LEU A 70 9.65 -26.56 43.34
C LEU A 70 9.92 -25.07 43.03
N GLU A 71 10.73 -24.76 42.03
CA GLU A 71 10.97 -23.38 41.57
C GLU A 71 9.80 -22.81 40.76
N ASN A 72 9.10 -23.65 39.98
CA ASN A 72 7.90 -23.24 39.25
C ASN A 72 6.69 -22.96 40.16
N ARG A 73 6.65 -23.52 41.38
CA ARG A 73 5.61 -23.20 42.39
C ARG A 73 5.86 -21.86 43.10
N ALA A 74 7.09 -21.31 43.04
CA ALA A 74 7.42 -20.03 43.67
C ALA A 74 7.05 -18.80 42.81
N TRP A 75 6.71 -18.97 41.52
CA TRP A 75 6.32 -17.89 40.61
C TRP A 75 4.80 -17.78 40.37
N GLY A 76 3.99 -18.63 41.01
CA GLY A 76 2.52 -18.59 40.98
C GLY A 76 1.85 -17.72 42.06
N ALA A 77 2.63 -16.98 42.86
CA ALA A 77 2.14 -16.23 44.01
C ALA A 77 2.43 -14.72 43.91
N SER A 78 1.95 -14.07 42.85
CA SER A 78 1.85 -12.61 42.78
C SER A 78 0.66 -12.14 41.94
N GLY A 79 -0.49 -12.81 42.12
CA GLY A 79 -1.80 -12.31 41.68
C GLY A 79 -2.65 -11.97 42.90
N VAL A 80 -2.89 -10.69 43.15
CA VAL A 80 -3.88 -10.25 44.16
C VAL A 80 -4.89 -9.32 43.49
N THR A 81 -6.07 -9.87 43.24
CA THR A 81 -7.34 -9.13 43.19
C THR A 81 -7.80 -8.88 44.63
N ALA A 82 -8.26 -7.67 44.93
CA ALA A 82 -9.02 -7.40 46.15
C ALA A 82 -10.22 -6.50 45.82
N ARG A 83 -11.38 -7.13 45.67
CA ARG A 83 -12.69 -6.49 45.87
C ARG A 83 -12.94 -6.42 47.38
N THR A 84 -13.44 -5.30 47.87
CA THR A 84 -14.18 -5.24 49.15
C THR A 84 -15.50 -4.50 48.95
N ASN A 85 -16.51 -4.97 49.67
CA ASN A 85 -17.91 -4.59 49.61
C ASN A 85 -18.31 -3.93 50.95
N ALA A 86 -19.37 -3.11 50.88
CA ALA A 86 -20.41 -2.86 51.91
C ALA A 86 -20.34 -1.65 52.88
N HIS A 87 -21.29 -0.72 52.65
CA HIS A 87 -22.40 -0.26 53.52
C HIS A 87 -22.45 1.18 54.08
N SER A 88 -23.57 1.87 53.70
CA SER A 88 -24.43 2.87 54.39
C SER A 88 -23.80 4.08 55.10
N ASN A 89 -24.30 5.33 55.04
CA ASN A 89 -25.68 5.79 55.26
C ASN A 89 -25.79 7.33 55.02
N GLY A 90 -26.94 7.82 54.51
CA GLY A 90 -27.53 9.19 54.63
C GLY A 90 -26.76 10.42 54.09
N GLY A 91 -27.32 11.46 53.47
CA GLY A 91 -28.69 11.86 53.13
C GLY A 91 -28.70 13.35 52.72
N VAL A 92 -29.51 13.68 51.71
CA VAL A 92 -30.23 14.94 51.42
C VAL A 92 -29.45 16.26 51.23
N LEU A 93 -29.36 16.73 49.97
CA LEU A 93 -29.94 18.00 49.51
C LEU A 93 -29.92 18.06 47.97
N SER A 94 -31.10 18.30 47.39
CA SER A 94 -31.32 18.46 45.95
C SER A 94 -31.10 19.90 45.48
N ASP A 95 -30.98 20.03 44.16
CA ASP A 95 -31.20 21.21 43.33
C ASP A 95 -30.22 22.38 43.46
N MET A 96 -29.17 22.32 42.62
CA MET A 96 -29.07 23.36 41.60
C MET A 96 -28.56 22.75 40.29
N GLN A 97 -29.41 22.95 39.29
CA GLN A 97 -29.44 22.41 37.95
C GLN A 97 -28.48 23.18 37.01
N ASP A 98 -28.05 22.47 35.97
CA ASP A 98 -27.48 22.97 34.72
C ASP A 98 -26.11 23.68 34.76
N ARG A 99 -25.06 22.88 34.56
CA ARG A 99 -24.21 22.90 33.34
C ARG A 99 -22.94 22.09 33.59
N VAL A 100 -22.47 21.43 32.52
CA VAL A 100 -21.22 20.63 32.44
C VAL A 100 -21.38 19.16 32.87
N GLY A 101 -22.23 18.42 32.13
CA GLY A 101 -22.16 16.97 32.01
C GLY A 101 -21.62 16.60 30.63
N GLY A 102 -20.39 16.09 30.56
CA GLY A 102 -19.78 15.63 29.31
C GLY A 102 -18.30 15.27 29.41
N PHE A 103 -17.79 14.92 30.61
CA PHE A 103 -16.37 14.61 30.83
C PHE A 103 -16.08 13.15 31.21
N PHE A 104 -17.07 12.27 31.12
CA PHE A 104 -16.88 10.83 31.31
C PHE A 104 -17.74 10.06 30.30
N ASP A 105 -17.23 9.97 29.07
CA ASP A 105 -17.56 8.86 28.18
C ASP A 105 -16.21 8.25 27.74
N LYS A 106 -15.85 7.13 28.37
CA LYS A 106 -14.62 6.37 28.12
C LYS A 106 -14.87 5.19 27.19
N THR A 107 -15.84 5.31 26.30
CA THR A 107 -16.24 4.27 25.34
C THR A 107 -15.99 4.62 23.88
N ARG A 108 -15.20 5.65 23.58
CA ARG A 108 -14.61 5.83 22.24
C ARG A 108 -13.23 5.19 22.19
N GLY A 109 -13.20 3.93 21.76
CA GLY A 109 -11.97 3.40 21.17
C GLY A 109 -11.77 4.12 19.85
N ASP A 110 -10.68 4.90 19.75
CA ASP A 110 -10.17 5.30 18.44
C ASP A 110 -9.85 4.01 17.68
N LEU A 111 -10.37 3.88 16.46
CA LEU A 111 -10.13 2.72 15.61
C LEU A 111 -8.64 2.65 15.24
N PRO A 112 -7.91 1.56 15.57
CA PRO A 112 -6.47 1.47 15.31
C PRO A 112 -6.08 1.35 13.83
N MET A 113 -7.04 1.14 12.91
CA MET A 113 -6.80 0.80 11.50
C MET A 113 -6.36 1.97 10.60
N TYR A 114 -6.34 3.21 11.12
CA TYR A 114 -6.04 4.42 10.33
C TYR A 114 -4.80 5.16 10.84
N LYS A 115 -3.66 4.45 10.89
CA LYS A 115 -2.40 4.98 11.44
C LYS A 115 -1.44 5.53 10.38
N ASP A 116 -1.79 5.38 9.09
CA ASP A 116 -0.81 5.47 8.00
C ASP A 116 -0.78 6.81 7.26
N LYS A 117 -1.51 7.81 7.76
CA LYS A 117 -1.62 9.13 7.11
C LYS A 117 -1.51 10.24 8.17
N PRO A 118 -0.38 10.96 8.30
CA PRO A 118 -0.25 11.99 9.32
C PRO A 118 -1.17 13.18 9.02
N TYR A 119 -2.19 13.36 9.86
CA TYR A 119 -2.86 14.65 10.05
C TYR A 119 -2.62 15.11 11.48
N SER A 120 -1.63 15.97 11.68
CA SER A 120 -1.61 16.82 12.87
C SER A 120 -2.10 18.21 12.47
N TYR A 121 -3.37 18.50 12.78
CA TYR A 121 -3.78 19.90 12.90
C TYR A 121 -3.01 20.49 14.08
N ALA A 122 -2.30 21.59 13.84
CA ALA A 122 -1.68 22.35 14.91
C ALA A 122 -2.77 22.84 15.86
N ALA A 123 -2.93 22.18 17.02
CA ALA A 123 -3.65 22.76 18.13
C ALA A 123 -2.90 24.04 18.51
N SER A 124 -3.54 25.20 18.32
CA SER A 124 -3.02 26.51 18.68
C SER A 124 -2.70 26.55 20.18
N ARG A 125 -1.45 26.24 20.55
CA ARG A 125 -0.95 26.46 21.90
C ARG A 125 -0.73 27.95 22.09
N ARG A 126 -1.77 28.62 22.59
CA ARG A 126 -1.68 29.95 23.18
C ARG A 126 -0.77 29.85 24.42
N GLN A 127 0.51 30.18 24.25
CA GLN A 127 1.46 30.22 25.36
C GLN A 127 0.99 31.26 26.39
N ARG A 128 0.71 30.81 27.62
CA ARG A 128 0.63 31.68 28.80
C ARG A 128 1.98 31.63 29.52
N PRO A 129 2.58 32.75 29.92
CA PRO A 129 3.90 32.76 30.52
C PRO A 129 3.80 32.36 32.00
N VAL A 130 4.31 31.18 32.36
CA VAL A 130 4.52 30.80 33.76
C VAL A 130 5.95 31.18 34.13
N TRP A 131 6.18 32.48 34.29
CA TRP A 131 7.34 32.98 35.02
C TRP A 131 6.92 33.26 36.47
N ARG A 132 7.80 32.89 37.41
CA ARG A 132 7.65 32.92 38.89
C ARG A 132 7.04 31.67 39.54
N ARG A 133 7.82 30.58 39.54
CA ARG A 133 8.14 29.77 40.75
C ARG A 133 9.02 28.61 40.31
N LYS A 134 10.33 28.79 40.34
CA LYS A 134 11.35 27.71 40.38
C LYS A 134 12.73 28.34 40.52
N ARG A 135 13.06 28.72 41.76
CA ARG A 135 14.41 29.14 42.17
C ARG A 135 14.79 28.38 43.44
N THR A 136 14.56 27.06 43.43
CA THR A 136 14.96 26.15 44.52
C THR A 136 15.32 24.75 44.01
N PHE A 137 14.77 24.31 42.87
CA PHE A 137 15.09 22.99 42.29
C PHE A 137 16.32 22.95 41.36
N GLY A 138 16.75 24.10 40.82
CA GLY A 138 17.90 24.15 39.90
C GLY A 138 19.25 23.95 40.57
N ILE A 139 19.37 24.26 41.87
CA ILE A 139 20.64 24.18 42.61
C ILE A 139 20.91 22.75 43.08
N ALA A 140 19.86 21.98 43.43
CA ALA A 140 20.00 20.58 43.81
C ALA A 140 20.38 19.68 42.63
N GLY A 141 19.82 19.92 41.43
CA GLY A 141 20.17 19.16 40.23
C GLY A 141 21.62 19.36 39.77
N LEU A 142 22.14 20.58 39.93
CA LEU A 142 23.50 20.92 39.54
C LEU A 142 24.55 20.29 40.49
N PHE A 143 24.22 20.14 41.78
CA PHE A 143 25.08 19.45 42.74
C PHE A 143 25.17 17.94 42.47
N VAL A 144 24.05 17.31 42.09
CA VAL A 144 24.02 15.88 41.71
C VAL A 144 24.83 15.64 40.43
N PHE A 145 24.73 16.54 39.45
CA PHE A 145 25.46 16.43 38.19
C PHE A 145 26.98 16.56 38.38
N VAL A 146 27.42 17.49 39.23
CA VAL A 146 28.85 17.65 39.57
C VAL A 146 29.36 16.44 40.37
N LEU A 147 28.53 15.83 41.23
CA LEU A 147 28.90 14.62 41.96
C LEU A 147 29.13 13.42 41.02
N PHE A 148 28.26 13.23 40.01
CA PHE A 148 28.42 12.17 39.01
C PHE A 148 29.63 12.39 38.08
N TYR A 149 29.99 13.66 37.83
CA TYR A 149 31.20 14.01 37.08
C TYR A 149 32.48 13.68 37.86
N PHE A 150 32.54 14.00 39.16
CA PHE A 150 33.71 13.69 39.99
C PHE A 150 33.85 12.21 40.39
N LEU A 151 32.75 11.44 40.36
CA LEU A 151 32.76 9.99 40.59
C LEU A 151 33.12 9.16 39.34
N GLY A 152 33.53 9.81 38.24
CA GLY A 152 33.99 9.12 37.03
C GLY A 152 32.89 8.47 36.19
N TYR A 153 31.61 8.81 36.43
CA TYR A 153 30.47 8.21 35.73
C TYR A 153 30.31 8.71 34.27
N PHE A 154 31.09 9.72 33.87
CA PHE A 154 31.13 10.27 32.51
C PHE A 154 32.50 10.05 31.83
N GLY A 155 33.11 8.88 32.06
CA GLY A 155 34.30 8.43 31.33
C GLY A 155 33.95 7.96 29.91
N THR A 156 34.47 8.68 28.91
CA THR A 156 34.67 8.31 27.50
C THR A 156 33.81 7.17 26.93
N HIS A 157 32.61 7.50 26.42
CA HIS A 157 31.92 6.67 25.44
C HIS A 157 32.49 6.93 24.04
N ALA A 158 33.57 6.23 23.69
CA ALA A 158 34.09 6.16 22.33
C ALA A 158 33.87 4.79 21.66
N GLU A 159 33.12 3.87 22.29
CA GLU A 159 32.96 2.49 21.79
C GLU A 159 31.54 2.12 21.29
N ALA A 160 30.52 2.95 21.52
CA ALA A 160 29.16 2.62 21.05
C ALA A 160 29.00 2.72 19.52
N SER A 161 29.78 3.58 18.86
CA SER A 161 29.72 3.77 17.40
C SER A 161 30.35 2.62 16.60
N LYS A 162 31.27 1.84 17.20
CA LYS A 162 31.93 0.71 16.51
C LYS A 162 31.14 -0.59 16.55
N LYS A 163 30.22 -0.77 17.51
CA LYS A 163 29.48 -2.04 17.68
C LYS A 163 28.33 -2.22 16.68
N ALA A 164 27.64 -1.15 16.28
CA ALA A 164 26.56 -1.24 15.29
C ALA A 164 27.04 -1.67 13.89
N LYS A 165 28.32 -1.42 13.54
CA LYS A 165 28.89 -1.84 12.24
C LYS A 165 29.20 -3.33 12.14
N ASN A 166 29.27 -4.08 13.25
CA ASN A 166 29.73 -5.48 13.23
C ASN A 166 28.60 -6.53 13.20
N THR A 167 27.36 -6.18 13.56
CA THR A 167 26.30 -7.19 13.75
C THR A 167 25.69 -7.69 12.44
N TRP A 168 25.79 -6.92 11.35
CA TRP A 168 25.21 -7.21 10.03
C TRP A 168 26.25 -7.33 8.92
N SER A 169 27.51 -7.65 9.27
CA SER A 169 28.59 -7.80 8.29
C SER A 169 28.32 -8.88 7.23
N TRP A 170 27.37 -9.79 7.48
CA TRP A 170 26.97 -10.84 6.55
C TRP A 170 26.09 -10.30 5.40
N LEU A 171 25.19 -9.35 5.65
CA LEU A 171 24.45 -8.60 4.62
C LEU A 171 25.34 -7.58 3.89
N GLN A 172 26.40 -7.11 4.56
CA GLN A 172 27.40 -6.17 4.03
C GLN A 172 28.67 -6.86 3.49
N GLY A 173 28.66 -8.19 3.32
CA GLY A 173 29.82 -8.93 2.85
C GLY A 173 30.35 -8.37 1.52
N PRO A 174 31.69 -8.32 1.32
CA PRO A 174 32.25 -7.84 0.06
C PRO A 174 31.68 -8.68 -1.08
N GLU A 175 31.16 -8.02 -2.12
CA GLU A 175 30.82 -8.69 -3.38
C GLU A 175 32.02 -9.54 -3.79
N LYS A 176 31.84 -10.86 -4.00
CA LYS A 176 32.94 -11.77 -4.33
C LYS A 176 33.64 -11.25 -5.59
N ASN A 177 34.87 -10.74 -5.43
CA ASN A 177 35.83 -10.36 -6.48
C ASN A 177 35.30 -10.40 -7.93
N ALA A 178 34.76 -9.32 -8.46
CA ALA A 178 34.63 -9.14 -9.91
C ALA A 178 34.42 -7.67 -10.30
N LYS A 179 34.92 -7.28 -11.48
CA LYS A 179 34.71 -5.98 -12.12
C LYS A 179 33.25 -5.75 -12.59
N GLN A 180 32.28 -6.56 -12.13
CA GLN A 180 30.91 -6.60 -12.62
C GLN A 180 29.94 -6.90 -11.45
N VAL A 181 28.90 -6.09 -11.32
CA VAL A 181 27.84 -6.22 -10.30
C VAL A 181 26.99 -7.47 -10.55
N ASP A 182 26.80 -8.28 -9.50
CA ASP A 182 25.89 -9.43 -9.51
C ASP A 182 24.53 -9.03 -8.93
N TRP A 183 23.55 -8.84 -9.81
CA TRP A 183 22.19 -8.47 -9.42
C TRP A 183 21.45 -9.60 -8.71
N LEU A 184 21.75 -10.86 -9.03
CA LEU A 184 21.10 -12.00 -8.39
C LEU A 184 21.60 -12.18 -6.96
N ASP A 185 22.88 -11.90 -6.68
CA ASP A 185 23.39 -11.82 -5.30
C ASP A 185 22.63 -10.75 -4.49
N ARG A 186 22.49 -9.54 -5.05
CA ARG A 186 21.71 -8.45 -4.41
C ARG A 186 20.26 -8.84 -4.17
N ARG A 187 19.63 -9.55 -5.12
CA ARG A 187 18.28 -10.11 -4.97
C ARG A 187 18.19 -11.09 -3.80
N GLU A 188 19.17 -11.99 -3.64
CA GLU A 188 19.18 -12.93 -2.51
C GLU A 188 19.35 -12.19 -1.17
N ARG A 189 20.12 -11.10 -1.10
CA ARG A 189 20.21 -10.29 0.14
C ARG A 189 18.88 -9.63 0.54
N VAL A 190 18.06 -9.26 -0.44
CA VAL A 190 16.70 -8.76 -0.17
C VAL A 190 15.84 -9.88 0.40
N LYS A 191 15.92 -11.09 -0.16
CA LYS A 191 15.23 -12.28 0.37
C LYS A 191 15.68 -12.61 1.79
N GLU A 192 16.96 -12.46 2.10
CA GLU A 192 17.49 -12.63 3.46
C GLU A 192 16.91 -11.60 4.44
N ALA A 193 16.78 -10.33 4.03
CA ALA A 193 16.12 -9.30 4.83
C ALA A 193 14.63 -9.61 5.05
N PHE A 194 13.94 -10.16 4.05
CA PHE A 194 12.57 -10.65 4.18
C PHE A 194 12.49 -11.78 5.21
N ILE A 195 13.32 -12.82 5.07
CA ILE A 195 13.36 -13.96 5.99
C ILE A 195 13.60 -13.48 7.42
N LEU A 196 14.55 -12.58 7.63
CA LEU A 196 14.84 -12.04 8.95
C LEU A 196 13.63 -11.29 9.56
N SER A 197 12.94 -10.50 8.74
CA SER A 197 11.75 -9.75 9.16
C SER A 197 10.60 -10.68 9.52
N TRP A 198 10.32 -11.64 8.63
CA TRP A 198 9.27 -12.64 8.79
C TRP A 198 9.53 -13.55 10.00
N ASP A 199 10.73 -14.09 10.13
CA ASP A 199 11.08 -14.98 11.24
C ASP A 199 11.02 -14.28 12.59
N SER A 200 11.28 -12.97 12.63
CA SER A 200 11.10 -12.16 13.83
C SER A 200 9.61 -11.96 14.15
N TYR A 201 8.80 -11.61 13.14
CA TYR A 201 7.35 -11.52 13.28
C TYR A 201 6.74 -12.84 13.76
N GLU A 202 7.06 -13.95 13.10
CA GLU A 202 6.59 -15.30 13.44
C GLU A 202 6.99 -15.69 14.87
N ARG A 203 8.18 -15.29 15.33
CA ARG A 203 8.64 -15.62 16.68
C ARG A 203 7.91 -14.84 17.78
N TYR A 204 7.60 -13.57 17.55
CA TYR A 204 7.17 -12.65 18.62
C TYR A 204 5.73 -12.15 18.49
N ALA A 205 5.14 -12.25 17.30
CA ALA A 205 3.85 -11.64 16.98
C ALA A 205 3.01 -12.47 15.97
N TRP A 206 3.21 -13.79 15.91
CA TRP A 206 2.44 -14.65 15.00
C TRP A 206 0.92 -14.46 15.14
N GLY A 207 0.26 -14.16 14.03
CA GLY A 207 -1.18 -13.93 13.96
C GLY A 207 -1.66 -12.57 14.47
N PHE A 208 -0.74 -11.70 14.91
CA PHE A 208 -1.06 -10.31 15.24
C PHE A 208 -1.00 -9.42 14.00
N ASP A 209 -1.82 -8.38 14.00
CA ASP A 209 -1.92 -7.38 12.93
C ASP A 209 -0.77 -6.36 12.95
N GLU A 210 -0.33 -5.95 14.14
CA GLU A 210 0.82 -5.05 14.31
C GLU A 210 2.01 -5.79 14.93
N PHE A 211 3.22 -5.45 14.48
CA PHE A 211 4.47 -5.96 15.03
C PHE A 211 5.41 -4.83 15.48
N HIS A 212 5.97 -5.00 16.67
CA HIS A 212 6.93 -4.11 17.31
C HIS A 212 8.29 -4.81 17.47
N PRO A 213 9.20 -4.69 16.47
CA PRO A 213 10.48 -5.39 16.41
C PRO A 213 11.42 -5.17 17.61
N VAL A 214 11.46 -3.94 18.14
CA VAL A 214 12.38 -3.54 19.21
C VAL A 214 11.87 -4.06 20.55
N SER A 215 10.57 -3.89 20.84
CA SER A 215 9.98 -4.39 22.08
C SER A 215 9.59 -5.87 22.02
N LYS A 216 9.66 -6.51 20.84
CA LYS A 216 9.31 -7.92 20.58
C LYS A 216 7.87 -8.23 21.00
N LYS A 217 6.93 -7.38 20.57
CA LYS A 217 5.49 -7.48 20.90
C LYS A 217 4.62 -7.43 19.64
N GLY A 218 3.45 -8.06 19.71
CA GLY A 218 2.38 -7.91 18.73
C GLY A 218 1.13 -7.29 19.35
N ASN A 219 0.33 -6.61 18.53
CA ASN A 219 -0.98 -6.08 18.91
C ASN A 219 -2.01 -6.43 17.84
N GLN A 220 -3.28 -6.60 18.26
CA GLN A 220 -4.37 -6.78 17.31
C GLN A 220 -5.06 -5.44 17.04
N MET A 221 -5.41 -5.21 15.78
CA MET A 221 -6.26 -4.07 15.42
C MET A 221 -7.74 -4.44 15.51
N ALA A 222 -8.07 -5.72 15.36
CA ALA A 222 -9.42 -6.26 15.48
C ALA A 222 -9.53 -7.34 16.59
N PRO A 223 -10.72 -7.58 17.18
CA PRO A 223 -10.89 -8.54 18.27
C PRO A 223 -10.35 -9.96 18.00
N LYS A 224 -10.44 -10.43 16.75
CA LYS A 224 -9.91 -11.74 16.32
C LYS A 224 -8.66 -11.62 15.44
N GLY A 225 -8.12 -10.41 15.25
CA GLY A 225 -7.13 -10.10 14.23
C GLY A 225 -7.73 -10.05 12.83
N MET A 226 -7.03 -9.40 11.91
CA MET A 226 -7.33 -9.32 10.48
C MET A 226 -6.33 -10.12 9.63
N GLY A 227 -5.22 -10.57 10.22
CA GLY A 227 -4.14 -11.22 9.48
C GLY A 227 -3.27 -10.21 8.72
N TRP A 228 -3.19 -8.98 9.22
CA TRP A 228 -2.67 -7.82 8.49
C TRP A 228 -1.26 -8.02 7.91
N ILE A 229 -0.36 -8.65 8.65
CA ILE A 229 1.00 -8.95 8.15
C ILE A 229 1.05 -10.26 7.36
N ILE A 230 0.25 -11.26 7.76
CA ILE A 230 0.29 -12.60 7.15
C ILE A 230 -0.22 -12.56 5.72
N VAL A 231 -1.41 -11.98 5.50
CA VAL A 231 -2.06 -11.93 4.19
C VAL A 231 -1.27 -11.08 3.21
N ASP A 232 -0.77 -9.95 3.69
CA ASP A 232 -0.03 -8.95 2.90
C ASP A 232 1.34 -9.49 2.41
N ALA A 233 1.91 -10.48 3.10
CA ALA A 233 3.20 -11.07 2.76
C ALA A 233 3.12 -12.33 1.88
N LEU A 234 1.93 -12.86 1.58
CA LEU A 234 1.75 -14.15 0.90
C LEU A 234 2.43 -14.22 -0.46
N ASP A 235 2.15 -13.24 -1.30
CA ASP A 235 2.66 -13.21 -2.68
C ASP A 235 4.16 -12.90 -2.73
N THR A 236 4.71 -12.14 -1.78
CA THR A 236 6.16 -12.00 -1.60
C THR A 236 6.80 -13.33 -1.24
N MET A 237 6.19 -14.12 -0.33
CA MET A 237 6.70 -15.45 0.01
C MET A 237 6.68 -16.40 -1.19
N MET A 238 5.64 -16.33 -2.03
CA MET A 238 5.57 -17.07 -3.29
C MET A 238 6.71 -16.66 -4.22
N LEU A 239 6.83 -15.36 -4.49
CA LEU A 239 7.85 -14.78 -5.38
C LEU A 239 9.29 -15.17 -4.97
N MET A 240 9.55 -15.21 -3.66
CA MET A 240 10.87 -15.56 -3.11
C MET A 240 11.10 -17.07 -2.95
N ASN A 241 10.14 -17.91 -3.36
CA ASN A 241 10.16 -19.37 -3.21
C ASN A 241 10.38 -19.81 -1.75
N LEU A 242 9.57 -19.26 -0.83
CA LEU A 242 9.62 -19.52 0.62
C LEU A 242 8.58 -20.54 1.05
N THR A 243 8.54 -21.70 0.37
CA THR A 243 7.49 -22.72 0.52
C THR A 243 7.13 -23.05 1.97
N SER A 244 8.11 -23.31 2.85
CA SER A 244 7.81 -23.70 4.24
C SER A 244 7.10 -22.61 5.04
N ARG A 245 7.49 -21.35 4.87
CA ARG A 245 6.86 -20.19 5.52
C ARG A 245 5.47 -19.94 4.95
N LEU A 246 5.34 -20.08 3.64
CA LEU A 246 4.06 -19.98 2.95
C LEU A 246 3.08 -21.07 3.41
N THR A 247 3.53 -22.32 3.57
CA THR A 247 2.71 -23.42 4.10
C THR A 247 2.18 -23.08 5.49
N HIS A 248 3.02 -22.57 6.39
CA HIS A 248 2.60 -22.20 7.74
C HIS A 248 1.61 -21.02 7.74
N ALA A 249 1.84 -20.00 6.92
CA ALA A 249 0.90 -18.90 6.72
C ALA A 249 -0.47 -19.38 6.19
N ARG A 250 -0.45 -20.29 5.21
CA ARG A 250 -1.65 -20.90 4.63
C ARG A 250 -2.45 -21.71 5.66
N GLU A 251 -1.77 -22.45 6.53
CA GLU A 251 -2.42 -23.15 7.65
C GLU A 251 -3.11 -22.17 8.63
N TRP A 252 -2.47 -21.04 8.92
CA TRP A 252 -3.10 -20.01 9.75
C TRP A 252 -4.33 -19.41 9.07
N ILE A 253 -4.29 -19.15 7.76
CA ILE A 253 -5.42 -18.64 6.98
C ILE A 253 -6.60 -19.62 6.99
N SER A 254 -6.33 -20.91 6.81
CA SER A 254 -7.39 -21.93 6.79
C SER A 254 -8.03 -22.14 8.15
N THR A 255 -7.27 -22.02 9.24
CA THR A 255 -7.74 -22.40 10.59
C THR A 255 -8.08 -21.24 11.52
N LYS A 256 -7.55 -20.03 11.29
CA LYS A 256 -7.66 -18.89 12.22
C LYS A 256 -8.27 -17.64 11.61
N LEU A 257 -8.04 -17.37 10.32
CA LEU A 257 -8.55 -16.15 9.69
C LEU A 257 -10.09 -16.16 9.61
N ASP A 258 -10.72 -15.20 10.26
CA ASP A 258 -12.18 -15.07 10.36
C ASP A 258 -12.61 -13.60 10.28
N TYR A 259 -13.24 -13.23 9.15
CA TYR A 259 -13.78 -11.90 8.95
C TYR A 259 -15.19 -11.73 9.53
N ASP A 260 -15.81 -12.78 10.09
CA ASP A 260 -17.07 -12.67 10.83
C ASP A 260 -16.86 -12.15 12.25
N GLN A 261 -16.63 -10.84 12.32
CA GLN A 261 -16.46 -10.13 13.57
C GLN A 261 -17.15 -8.77 13.54
N ASN A 262 -17.77 -8.42 14.67
CA ASN A 262 -18.41 -7.11 14.87
C ASN A 262 -17.34 -6.03 15.06
N GLN A 263 -16.67 -5.69 13.97
CA GLN A 263 -15.56 -4.74 13.93
C GLN A 263 -15.76 -3.80 12.75
N GLU A 264 -15.51 -2.52 13.00
CA GLU A 264 -15.42 -1.50 11.94
C GLU A 264 -14.01 -1.50 11.37
N VAL A 265 -13.89 -1.58 10.05
CA VAL A 265 -12.61 -1.54 9.34
C VAL A 265 -12.64 -0.46 8.27
N ASN A 266 -11.48 0.08 7.91
CA ASN A 266 -11.39 1.01 6.78
C ASN A 266 -11.60 0.23 5.48
N THR A 267 -12.51 0.73 4.63
CA THR A 267 -12.90 0.06 3.37
C THR A 267 -11.72 -0.06 2.41
N PHE A 268 -10.91 0.98 2.29
CA PHE A 268 -9.76 1.04 1.38
C PHE A 268 -8.62 0.13 1.83
N GLU A 269 -8.14 0.30 3.06
CA GLU A 269 -7.00 -0.46 3.58
C GLU A 269 -7.31 -1.97 3.56
N THR A 270 -8.53 -2.36 3.94
CA THR A 270 -8.94 -3.76 3.89
C THR A 270 -9.05 -4.31 2.46
N THR A 271 -9.41 -3.45 1.49
CA THR A 271 -9.49 -3.84 0.08
C THR A 271 -8.11 -4.04 -0.52
N ILE A 272 -7.24 -3.04 -0.41
CA ILE A 272 -5.96 -3.07 -1.12
C ILE A 272 -5.01 -4.13 -0.54
N ARG A 273 -5.04 -4.37 0.78
CA ARG A 273 -4.13 -5.31 1.46
C ARG A 273 -4.72 -6.70 1.57
N MET A 274 -5.89 -6.80 2.23
CA MET A 274 -6.43 -8.12 2.59
C MET A 274 -7.10 -8.77 1.39
N LEU A 275 -8.02 -8.07 0.71
CA LEU A 275 -8.63 -8.59 -0.51
C LEU A 275 -7.58 -8.70 -1.63
N GLY A 276 -6.73 -7.69 -1.80
CA GLY A 276 -5.66 -7.70 -2.80
C GLY A 276 -4.65 -8.82 -2.60
N GLY A 277 -4.16 -9.01 -1.37
CA GLY A 277 -3.20 -10.07 -1.02
C GLY A 277 -3.77 -11.48 -1.22
N LEU A 278 -5.03 -11.71 -0.84
CA LEU A 278 -5.70 -13.00 -1.10
C LEU A 278 -5.90 -13.26 -2.60
N LEU A 279 -6.31 -12.24 -3.36
CA LEU A 279 -6.48 -12.36 -4.82
C LEU A 279 -5.15 -12.59 -5.54
N SER A 280 -4.07 -11.93 -5.12
CA SER A 280 -2.73 -12.15 -5.69
C SER A 280 -2.17 -13.51 -5.31
N ALA A 281 -2.37 -13.96 -4.07
CA ALA A 281 -1.98 -15.31 -3.65
C ALA A 281 -2.68 -16.37 -4.51
N HIS A 282 -3.99 -16.22 -4.75
CA HIS A 282 -4.73 -17.08 -5.69
C HIS A 282 -4.16 -17.01 -7.11
N TYR A 283 -3.94 -15.81 -7.65
CA TYR A 283 -3.39 -15.64 -9.00
C TYR A 283 -2.04 -16.36 -9.17
N LEU A 284 -1.11 -16.14 -8.23
CA LEU A 284 0.23 -16.70 -8.30
C LEU A 284 0.23 -18.22 -8.12
N SER A 285 -0.53 -18.76 -7.16
CA SER A 285 -0.62 -20.21 -6.97
C SER A 285 -1.18 -20.94 -8.20
N THR A 286 -2.17 -20.34 -8.87
CA THR A 286 -2.82 -20.97 -10.03
C THR A 286 -2.01 -20.83 -11.32
N GLU A 287 -1.50 -19.64 -11.61
CA GLU A 287 -0.83 -19.37 -12.90
C GLU A 287 0.66 -19.71 -12.87
N PHE A 288 1.27 -19.72 -11.70
CA PHE A 288 2.69 -20.04 -11.49
C PHE A 288 2.86 -21.11 -10.40
N PRO A 289 2.32 -22.33 -10.57
CA PRO A 289 2.35 -23.38 -9.54
C PRO A 289 3.77 -23.83 -9.13
N GLU A 290 4.77 -23.57 -9.96
CA GLU A 290 6.19 -23.82 -9.65
C GLU A 290 6.79 -22.75 -8.71
N MET A 291 6.10 -21.64 -8.49
CA MET A 291 6.50 -20.52 -7.62
C MET A 291 6.03 -20.79 -6.19
N ALA A 292 6.91 -21.39 -5.38
CA ALA A 292 6.61 -21.90 -4.03
C ALA A 292 5.53 -23.00 -4.03
N PRO A 293 5.82 -24.18 -4.62
CA PRO A 293 4.82 -25.24 -4.81
C PRO A 293 4.27 -25.73 -3.48
N LEU A 294 2.95 -25.82 -3.38
CA LEU A 294 2.23 -26.44 -2.27
C LEU A 294 1.51 -27.68 -2.80
N ALA A 295 1.23 -28.66 -1.94
CA ALA A 295 0.49 -29.86 -2.34
C ALA A 295 -1.02 -29.71 -2.13
N ASP A 296 -1.41 -28.79 -1.25
CA ASP A 296 -2.79 -28.58 -0.81
C ASP A 296 -3.51 -27.48 -1.63
N ASP A 297 -2.90 -27.03 -2.74
CA ASP A 297 -3.49 -26.12 -3.73
C ASP A 297 -3.58 -26.75 -5.13
N ASP A 298 -3.23 -28.04 -5.27
CA ASP A 298 -3.40 -28.80 -6.52
C ASP A 298 -4.88 -28.89 -6.93
N GLU A 299 -5.15 -28.93 -8.24
CA GLU A 299 -6.49 -29.04 -8.81
C GLU A 299 -7.26 -30.25 -8.22
N GLY A 300 -8.44 -29.98 -7.66
CA GLY A 300 -9.31 -30.95 -7.00
C GLY A 300 -8.97 -31.25 -5.54
N THR A 301 -7.99 -30.57 -4.93
CA THR A 301 -7.70 -30.71 -3.50
C THR A 301 -8.60 -29.80 -2.65
N PRO A 302 -8.91 -30.17 -1.38
CA PRO A 302 -9.79 -29.36 -0.53
C PRO A 302 -9.32 -27.93 -0.25
N GLY A 303 -8.04 -27.63 -0.45
CA GLY A 303 -7.48 -26.30 -0.20
C GLY A 303 -7.39 -25.43 -1.45
N GLU A 304 -7.56 -25.96 -2.66
CA GLU A 304 -7.41 -25.25 -3.95
C GLU A 304 -8.01 -23.83 -3.90
N ASP A 305 -9.27 -23.72 -3.46
CA ASP A 305 -10.01 -22.46 -3.48
C ASP A 305 -9.81 -21.58 -2.23
N LEU A 306 -8.94 -21.96 -1.27
CA LEU A 306 -8.84 -21.30 0.04
C LEU A 306 -8.70 -19.77 -0.04
N TYR A 307 -7.79 -19.29 -0.89
CA TYR A 307 -7.55 -17.85 -1.02
C TYR A 307 -8.76 -17.14 -1.64
N LEU A 308 -9.38 -17.75 -2.66
CA LEU A 308 -10.55 -17.20 -3.34
C LEU A 308 -11.80 -17.20 -2.45
N GLU A 309 -12.02 -18.26 -1.67
CA GLU A 309 -13.12 -18.34 -0.70
C GLU A 309 -13.00 -17.25 0.36
N LYS A 310 -11.80 -17.05 0.92
CA LYS A 310 -11.53 -15.97 1.89
C LYS A 310 -11.67 -14.58 1.26
N ALA A 311 -11.19 -14.41 0.02
CA ALA A 311 -11.33 -13.16 -0.72
C ALA A 311 -12.81 -12.83 -0.96
N LYS A 312 -13.61 -13.82 -1.39
CA LYS A 312 -15.04 -13.62 -1.64
C LYS A 312 -15.82 -13.32 -0.35
N ASP A 313 -15.60 -14.07 0.73
CA ASP A 313 -16.24 -13.78 2.03
C ASP A 313 -15.93 -12.35 2.50
N LEU A 314 -14.67 -11.92 2.40
CA LEU A 314 -14.29 -10.56 2.73
C LEU A 314 -14.99 -9.53 1.83
N ALA A 315 -14.97 -9.74 0.51
CA ALA A 315 -15.57 -8.83 -0.44
C ALA A 315 -17.07 -8.66 -0.19
N ASP A 316 -17.81 -9.73 0.05
CA ASP A 316 -19.25 -9.69 0.36
C ASP A 316 -19.54 -8.84 1.61
N ARG A 317 -18.65 -8.86 2.61
CA ARG A 317 -18.76 -8.00 3.80
C ARG A 317 -18.44 -6.54 3.51
N LEU A 318 -17.45 -6.28 2.65
CA LEU A 318 -17.06 -4.93 2.24
C LEU A 318 -18.16 -4.23 1.42
N MET A 319 -19.06 -4.99 0.79
CA MET A 319 -20.14 -4.43 -0.04
C MET A 319 -21.09 -3.50 0.72
N GLY A 320 -21.23 -3.67 2.03
CA GLY A 320 -21.99 -2.74 2.88
C GLY A 320 -21.47 -1.30 2.82
N ALA A 321 -20.19 -1.08 2.48
CA ALA A 321 -19.64 0.25 2.27
C ALA A 321 -20.29 0.97 1.08
N PHE A 322 -20.72 0.23 0.05
CA PHE A 322 -21.24 0.76 -1.21
C PHE A 322 -22.75 1.02 -1.22
N ASP A 323 -23.41 0.90 -0.06
CA ASP A 323 -24.85 1.13 0.11
C ASP A 323 -25.19 2.61 0.39
N SER A 324 -24.35 3.52 -0.09
CA SER A 324 -24.64 4.94 -0.09
C SER A 324 -25.60 5.32 -1.24
N PRO A 325 -26.40 6.39 -1.10
CA PRO A 325 -27.30 6.83 -2.17
C PRO A 325 -26.59 7.21 -3.48
N SER A 326 -25.34 7.67 -3.42
CA SER A 326 -24.56 8.02 -4.63
C SER A 326 -23.86 6.81 -5.27
N GLY A 327 -23.60 5.75 -4.49
CA GLY A 327 -22.74 4.63 -4.86
C GLY A 327 -21.26 4.80 -4.49
N VAL A 328 -20.84 5.99 -4.04
CA VAL A 328 -19.50 6.22 -3.47
C VAL A 328 -19.40 5.50 -2.12
N PRO A 329 -18.39 4.66 -1.87
CA PRO A 329 -18.32 3.90 -0.64
C PRO A 329 -18.09 4.78 0.58
N TYR A 330 -18.67 4.38 1.70
CA TYR A 330 -18.34 4.93 3.01
C TYR A 330 -16.89 4.59 3.39
N ALA A 331 -16.25 5.48 4.17
CA ALA A 331 -14.85 5.35 4.59
C ALA A 331 -14.58 4.07 5.40
N SER A 332 -15.58 3.57 6.13
CA SER A 332 -15.48 2.35 6.91
C SER A 332 -16.69 1.46 6.71
N VAL A 333 -16.55 0.19 7.09
CA VAL A 333 -17.62 -0.82 7.06
C VAL A 333 -17.50 -1.74 8.26
N ASN A 334 -18.64 -2.11 8.84
CA ASN A 334 -18.69 -3.13 9.87
C ASN A 334 -18.82 -4.51 9.21
N LEU A 335 -17.85 -5.41 9.45
CA LEU A 335 -17.74 -6.69 8.73
C LEU A 335 -18.83 -7.70 9.06
N GLN A 336 -19.34 -7.72 10.29
CA GLN A 336 -20.44 -8.62 10.66
C GLN A 336 -21.80 -8.06 10.27
N LYS A 337 -22.01 -6.75 10.46
CA LYS A 337 -23.30 -6.10 10.14
C LYS A 337 -23.46 -5.79 8.66
N VAL A 338 -22.37 -5.86 7.89
CA VAL A 338 -22.32 -5.49 6.46
C VAL A 338 -22.92 -4.10 6.27
N GLN A 339 -22.42 -3.15 7.05
CA GLN A 339 -22.97 -1.79 7.12
C GLN A 339 -21.87 -0.76 6.96
N GLY A 340 -22.00 0.10 5.94
CA GLY A 340 -21.11 1.24 5.73
C GLY A 340 -21.27 2.31 6.81
N ILE A 341 -20.14 2.91 7.18
CA ILE A 341 -20.00 3.88 8.26
C ILE A 341 -19.26 5.11 7.69
N PRO A 342 -19.89 6.31 7.70
CA PRO A 342 -19.24 7.54 7.29
C PRO A 342 -17.93 7.75 8.04
N SER A 343 -17.03 8.55 7.47
CA SER A 343 -15.80 8.94 8.18
C SER A 343 -16.14 9.53 9.56
N HIS A 344 -15.42 9.08 10.58
CA HIS A 344 -15.54 9.63 11.93
C HIS A 344 -15.05 11.09 12.00
N ASP A 345 -14.28 11.51 10.99
CA ASP A 345 -13.73 12.84 10.80
C ASP A 345 -14.31 13.51 9.53
N ASP A 346 -13.79 14.70 9.21
CA ASP A 346 -14.00 15.35 7.92
C ASP A 346 -15.47 15.59 7.52
N GLY A 347 -16.36 15.67 8.53
CA GLY A 347 -17.79 15.85 8.32
C GLY A 347 -18.47 14.64 7.69
N GLY A 348 -17.88 13.43 7.79
CA GLY A 348 -18.42 12.20 7.22
C GLY A 348 -18.00 11.94 5.77
N ALA A 349 -17.14 12.78 5.18
CA ALA A 349 -16.63 12.58 3.83
C ALA A 349 -15.59 11.45 3.77
N SER A 350 -15.66 10.61 2.74
CA SER A 350 -14.62 9.64 2.42
C SER A 350 -13.43 10.35 1.77
N SER A 351 -12.21 9.84 1.97
CA SER A 351 -11.06 10.26 1.15
C SER A 351 -11.29 9.86 -0.30
N THR A 352 -10.92 10.70 -1.25
CA THR A 352 -11.15 10.42 -2.68
C THR A 352 -10.37 9.20 -3.17
N ALA A 353 -9.08 9.08 -2.83
CA ALA A 353 -8.30 7.88 -3.13
C ALA A 353 -8.90 6.63 -2.46
N GLU A 354 -9.32 6.72 -1.19
CA GLU A 354 -9.93 5.58 -0.49
C GLU A 354 -11.22 5.08 -1.17
N ALA A 355 -12.02 6.01 -1.71
CA ALA A 355 -13.22 5.63 -2.45
C ALA A 355 -12.92 5.05 -3.84
N ALA A 356 -11.83 5.50 -4.46
CA ALA A 356 -11.55 5.29 -5.88
C ALA A 356 -10.29 4.47 -6.17
N SER A 357 -9.88 3.65 -5.21
CA SER A 357 -8.77 2.71 -5.32
C SER A 357 -9.17 1.32 -4.82
N LEU A 358 -10.30 0.84 -5.36
CA LEU A 358 -10.94 -0.45 -5.05
C LEU A 358 -11.24 -1.26 -6.32
N GLN A 359 -10.97 -0.65 -7.48
CA GLN A 359 -11.48 -1.10 -8.78
C GLN A 359 -10.74 -2.32 -9.27
N LEU A 360 -9.43 -2.38 -9.10
CA LEU A 360 -8.62 -3.50 -9.60
C LEU A 360 -9.01 -4.81 -8.91
N GLU A 361 -9.19 -4.76 -7.59
CA GLU A 361 -9.56 -5.87 -6.73
C GLU A 361 -10.96 -6.36 -7.08
N LEU A 362 -11.95 -5.45 -7.14
CA LEU A 362 -13.34 -5.81 -7.43
C LEU A 362 -13.54 -6.30 -8.87
N LYS A 363 -12.84 -5.72 -9.85
CA LYS A 363 -12.87 -6.20 -11.24
C LYS A 363 -12.24 -7.57 -11.38
N TYR A 364 -11.12 -7.82 -10.70
CA TYR A 364 -10.49 -9.15 -10.74
C TYR A 364 -11.31 -10.20 -9.99
N LEU A 365 -11.88 -9.87 -8.83
CA LEU A 365 -12.83 -10.76 -8.13
C LEU A 365 -14.05 -11.09 -9.01
N THR A 366 -14.59 -10.10 -9.73
CA THR A 366 -15.67 -10.34 -10.71
C THR A 366 -15.23 -11.32 -11.79
N LYS A 367 -14.00 -11.18 -12.29
CA LYS A 367 -13.45 -12.07 -13.33
C LYS A 367 -13.41 -13.52 -12.85
N LEU A 368 -13.08 -13.76 -11.58
CA LEU A 368 -12.99 -15.09 -10.97
C LEU A 368 -14.38 -15.68 -10.65
N THR A 369 -15.29 -14.87 -10.12
CA THR A 369 -16.59 -15.33 -9.61
C THR A 369 -17.73 -15.31 -10.64
N GLY A 370 -17.62 -14.46 -11.66
CA GLY A 370 -18.71 -14.16 -12.60
C GLY A 370 -19.80 -13.24 -12.05
N GLU A 371 -19.65 -12.75 -10.82
CA GLU A 371 -20.64 -11.90 -10.13
C GLU A 371 -20.49 -10.43 -10.54
N VAL A 372 -21.20 -10.04 -11.59
CA VAL A 372 -21.08 -8.72 -12.25
C VAL A 372 -21.32 -7.50 -11.35
N PHE A 373 -21.95 -7.69 -10.19
CA PHE A 373 -22.30 -6.56 -9.33
C PHE A 373 -21.06 -5.88 -8.72
N TYR A 374 -19.96 -6.60 -8.42
CA TYR A 374 -18.74 -5.97 -7.91
C TYR A 374 -18.13 -5.04 -8.96
N TRP A 375 -18.14 -5.45 -10.22
CA TRP A 375 -17.74 -4.64 -11.37
C TRP A 375 -18.58 -3.37 -11.47
N GLU A 376 -19.91 -3.49 -11.43
CA GLU A 376 -20.82 -2.35 -11.50
C GLU A 376 -20.59 -1.36 -10.35
N LYS A 377 -20.36 -1.85 -9.12
CA LYS A 377 -20.04 -1.01 -7.96
C LYS A 377 -18.71 -0.27 -8.15
N ALA A 378 -17.67 -0.98 -8.61
CA ALA A 378 -16.36 -0.40 -8.87
C ALA A 378 -16.40 0.76 -9.88
N GLU A 379 -17.09 0.55 -11.01
CA GLU A 379 -17.22 1.56 -12.07
C GLU A 379 -18.11 2.74 -11.67
N LYS A 380 -19.16 2.48 -10.88
CA LYS A 380 -20.09 3.52 -10.44
C LYS A 380 -19.39 4.64 -9.69
N VAL A 381 -18.36 4.32 -8.89
CA VAL A 381 -17.59 5.33 -8.16
C VAL A 381 -16.89 6.29 -9.12
N ILE A 382 -16.22 5.76 -10.16
CA ILE A 382 -15.49 6.58 -11.13
C ILE A 382 -16.45 7.44 -11.95
N GLN A 383 -17.63 6.91 -12.30
CA GLN A 383 -18.69 7.69 -12.93
C GLN A 383 -19.10 8.89 -12.07
N VAL A 384 -19.34 8.68 -10.77
CA VAL A 384 -19.77 9.76 -9.85
C VAL A 384 -18.68 10.83 -9.72
N ILE A 385 -17.41 10.41 -9.67
CA ILE A 385 -16.27 11.33 -9.64
C ILE A 385 -16.20 12.17 -10.91
N ASP A 386 -16.24 11.57 -12.10
CA ASP A 386 -16.19 12.30 -13.38
C ASP A 386 -17.40 13.25 -13.55
N ASP A 387 -18.57 12.83 -13.07
CA ASP A 387 -19.83 13.59 -13.11
C ASP A 387 -19.79 14.90 -12.31
N ASN A 388 -18.83 15.09 -11.40
CA ASN A 388 -18.60 16.37 -10.72
C ASN A 388 -18.02 17.44 -11.67
N GLY A 389 -17.36 17.02 -12.76
CA GLY A 389 -16.82 17.93 -13.78
C GLY A 389 -15.69 18.81 -13.28
N MET A 390 -14.77 18.25 -12.49
CA MET A 390 -13.60 18.96 -12.00
C MET A 390 -12.68 19.40 -13.14
N GLU A 391 -12.00 20.54 -12.96
CA GLU A 391 -11.12 21.13 -13.97
C GLU A 391 -9.85 20.28 -14.18
N ASP A 392 -9.53 20.00 -15.44
CA ASP A 392 -8.33 19.29 -15.89
C ASP A 392 -8.08 17.95 -15.14
N GLY A 393 -9.15 17.22 -14.80
CA GLY A 393 -9.05 15.93 -14.10
C GLY A 393 -8.55 15.99 -12.65
N LEU A 394 -8.31 17.18 -12.09
CA LEU A 394 -7.75 17.35 -10.75
C LEU A 394 -8.85 17.43 -9.67
N VAL A 395 -8.89 16.44 -8.79
CA VAL A 395 -9.98 16.24 -7.83
C VAL A 395 -9.60 16.61 -6.40
N PRO A 396 -10.52 17.20 -5.61
CA PRO A 396 -10.32 17.39 -4.18
C PRO A 396 -10.16 16.06 -3.44
N ILE A 397 -9.42 16.06 -2.34
CA ILE A 397 -9.09 14.85 -1.55
C ILE A 397 -10.24 14.25 -0.72
N TYR A 398 -11.43 14.86 -0.72
CA TYR A 398 -12.60 14.37 0.02
C TYR A 398 -13.87 14.40 -0.81
N ILE A 399 -14.68 13.34 -0.71
CA ILE A 399 -15.97 13.18 -1.40
C ILE A 399 -17.04 12.66 -0.43
N TYR A 400 -18.24 13.24 -0.44
CA TYR A 400 -19.33 12.76 0.40
C TYR A 400 -19.97 11.51 -0.20
N ALA A 401 -20.01 10.41 0.56
CA ALA A 401 -20.67 9.18 0.15
C ALA A 401 -22.19 9.37 -0.11
N HIS A 402 -22.84 10.27 0.64
CA HIS A 402 -24.28 10.46 0.53
C HIS A 402 -24.73 11.01 -0.83
N ASP A 403 -24.08 12.06 -1.35
CA ASP A 403 -24.50 12.75 -2.57
C ASP A 403 -23.47 12.76 -3.70
N GLY A 404 -22.28 12.18 -3.47
CA GLY A 404 -21.22 12.07 -4.46
C GLY A 404 -20.51 13.38 -4.76
N ARG A 405 -20.67 14.43 -3.95
CA ARG A 405 -20.03 15.74 -4.19
C ARG A 405 -18.71 15.88 -3.44
N PHE A 406 -17.76 16.55 -4.05
CA PHE A 406 -16.50 16.87 -3.38
C PHE A 406 -16.68 17.83 -2.21
N ARG A 407 -15.88 17.62 -1.17
CA ARG A 407 -15.75 18.50 0.00
C ARG A 407 -14.46 19.31 -0.10
N GLY A 408 -14.59 20.64 -0.08
CA GLY A 408 -13.46 21.56 -0.15
C GLY A 408 -12.80 21.58 -1.52
N SER A 409 -11.61 22.19 -1.59
CA SER A 409 -10.86 22.39 -2.83
C SER A 409 -9.39 21.96 -2.73
N ASN A 410 -9.00 21.26 -1.67
CA ASN A 410 -7.62 20.78 -1.48
C ASN A 410 -7.32 19.67 -2.48
N ILE A 411 -6.39 19.92 -3.39
CA ILE A 411 -5.92 18.98 -4.42
C ILE A 411 -4.45 18.66 -4.13
N ARG A 412 -4.15 17.38 -4.01
CA ARG A 412 -2.78 16.87 -3.90
C ARG A 412 -2.72 15.43 -4.40
N LEU A 413 -1.55 15.04 -4.90
CA LEU A 413 -1.24 13.67 -5.35
C LEU A 413 -0.47 12.88 -4.28
N GLY A 414 -0.37 13.41 -3.06
CA GLY A 414 0.00 12.64 -1.88
C GLY A 414 -1.22 12.01 -1.22
N SER A 415 -1.13 11.81 0.08
CA SER A 415 -2.14 11.10 0.88
C SER A 415 -3.58 11.57 0.59
N ARG A 416 -4.49 10.61 0.34
CA ARG A 416 -5.93 10.78 0.05
C ARG A 416 -6.27 11.19 -1.39
N GLY A 417 -5.28 11.43 -2.24
CA GLY A 417 -5.48 11.74 -3.67
C GLY A 417 -4.70 10.83 -4.60
N ASP A 418 -3.43 10.54 -4.26
CA ASP A 418 -2.52 9.57 -4.91
C ASP A 418 -3.19 8.46 -5.75
N SER A 419 -3.69 7.40 -5.11
CA SER A 419 -4.00 6.14 -5.78
C SER A 419 -5.31 6.18 -6.59
N TYR A 420 -6.10 7.25 -6.50
CA TYR A 420 -7.16 7.51 -7.47
C TYR A 420 -6.56 7.66 -8.87
N TYR A 421 -5.50 8.46 -8.99
CA TYR A 421 -4.85 8.73 -10.26
C TYR A 421 -4.10 7.50 -10.79
N GLU A 422 -3.48 6.74 -9.89
CA GLU A 422 -2.84 5.45 -10.19
C GLU A 422 -3.83 4.46 -10.83
N TYR A 423 -5.04 4.33 -10.26
CA TYR A 423 -6.02 3.36 -10.70
C TYR A 423 -6.72 3.73 -12.01
N LEU A 424 -6.61 4.98 -12.50
CA LEU A 424 -7.09 5.34 -13.83
C LEU A 424 -6.35 4.52 -14.89
N ILE A 425 -5.02 4.69 -14.97
CA ILE A 425 -4.24 3.99 -15.99
C ILE A 425 -4.15 2.49 -15.72
N LYS A 426 -4.09 2.07 -14.44
CA LYS A 426 -4.04 0.65 -14.09
C LYS A 426 -5.33 -0.10 -14.46
N GLN A 427 -6.52 0.51 -14.39
CA GLN A 427 -7.77 -0.11 -14.86
C GLN A 427 -7.77 -0.33 -16.38
N PHE A 428 -7.31 0.66 -17.15
CA PHE A 428 -7.15 0.53 -18.59
C PHE A 428 -6.21 -0.62 -18.96
N LEU A 429 -5.09 -0.75 -18.24
CA LEU A 429 -4.12 -1.81 -18.47
C LEU A 429 -4.63 -3.18 -18.02
N GLN A 430 -5.31 -3.27 -16.87
CA GLN A 430 -5.89 -4.50 -16.34
C GLN A 430 -6.86 -5.14 -17.35
N THR A 431 -7.65 -4.32 -18.03
CA THR A 431 -8.62 -4.80 -19.03
C THR A 431 -8.03 -4.96 -20.43
N SER A 432 -6.71 -5.14 -20.52
CA SER A 432 -6.00 -5.30 -21.79
C SER A 432 -6.29 -4.18 -22.79
N LYS A 433 -6.49 -2.95 -22.28
CA LYS A 433 -6.80 -1.74 -23.06
C LYS A 433 -8.19 -1.73 -23.71
N GLU A 434 -9.13 -2.56 -23.22
CA GLU A 434 -10.50 -2.63 -23.76
C GLU A 434 -11.47 -1.63 -23.12
N GLU A 435 -11.02 -0.85 -22.13
CA GLU A 435 -11.80 0.23 -21.48
C GLU A 435 -11.15 1.62 -21.67
N PRO A 436 -11.23 2.21 -22.88
CA PRO A 436 -10.51 3.44 -23.23
C PRO A 436 -10.90 4.67 -22.39
N ILE A 437 -12.06 4.65 -21.75
CA ILE A 437 -12.50 5.74 -20.86
C ILE A 437 -11.50 6.05 -19.74
N TYR A 438 -10.79 5.02 -19.23
CA TYR A 438 -9.83 5.22 -18.15
C TYR A 438 -8.49 5.76 -18.67
N GLU A 439 -8.13 5.47 -19.93
CA GLU A 439 -7.00 6.14 -20.62
C GLU A 439 -7.31 7.62 -20.86
N GLU A 440 -8.54 7.96 -21.28
CA GLU A 440 -8.98 9.34 -21.45
C GLU A 440 -8.92 10.15 -20.14
N LEU A 441 -9.37 9.56 -19.03
CA LEU A 441 -9.29 10.19 -17.70
C LEU A 441 -7.84 10.37 -17.23
N TRP A 442 -6.98 9.38 -17.48
CA TRP A 442 -5.55 9.46 -17.19
C TRP A 442 -4.89 10.58 -18.00
N ASP A 443 -5.18 10.65 -19.30
CA ASP A 443 -4.61 11.64 -20.21
C ASP A 443 -5.01 13.07 -19.83
N GLU A 444 -6.26 13.29 -19.47
CA GLU A 444 -6.76 14.56 -18.95
C GLU A 444 -6.07 14.94 -17.64
N THR A 445 -6.02 13.99 -16.70
CA THR A 445 -5.39 14.18 -15.39
C THR A 445 -3.91 14.55 -15.55
N LEU A 446 -3.13 13.79 -16.33
CA LEU A 446 -1.70 14.02 -16.46
C LEU A 446 -1.40 15.38 -17.11
N ALA A 447 -2.23 15.80 -18.07
CA ALA A 447 -2.17 17.15 -18.61
C ALA A 447 -2.46 18.22 -17.53
N GLY A 448 -3.46 17.99 -16.67
CA GLY A 448 -3.76 18.83 -15.52
C GLY A 448 -2.63 18.92 -14.50
N VAL A 449 -2.02 17.78 -14.16
CA VAL A 449 -0.85 17.70 -13.26
C VAL A 449 0.30 18.56 -13.82
N ARG A 450 0.65 18.38 -15.10
CA ARG A 450 1.69 19.18 -15.76
C ARG A 450 1.40 20.67 -15.73
N LYS A 451 0.15 21.05 -16.02
CA LYS A 451 -0.27 22.45 -16.07
C LYS A 451 -0.30 23.13 -14.69
N HIS A 452 -0.75 22.43 -13.65
CA HIS A 452 -1.10 23.07 -12.38
C HIS A 452 -0.21 22.69 -11.20
N LEU A 453 0.47 21.54 -11.24
CA LEU A 453 1.16 20.97 -10.08
C LEU A 453 2.67 20.85 -10.25
N ILE A 454 3.20 21.03 -11.47
CA ILE A 454 4.64 21.02 -11.72
C ILE A 454 5.25 22.41 -11.53
N THR A 455 6.35 22.47 -10.77
CA THR A 455 7.21 23.64 -10.58
C THR A 455 8.66 23.17 -10.38
N TYR A 456 9.60 24.11 -10.20
CA TYR A 456 11.02 23.81 -9.98
C TYR A 456 11.55 24.37 -8.67
N SER A 457 12.45 23.62 -8.03
CA SER A 457 13.17 24.06 -6.84
C SER A 457 14.16 25.18 -7.14
N SER A 458 14.70 25.84 -6.11
CA SER A 458 15.70 26.89 -6.24
C SER A 458 16.81 26.72 -5.21
N PRO A 459 18.09 26.89 -5.59
CA PRO A 459 18.57 27.25 -6.93
C PRO A 459 18.70 26.08 -7.92
N SER A 460 18.65 24.82 -7.48
CA SER A 460 19.07 23.67 -8.29
C SER A 460 18.03 23.13 -9.27
N LYS A 461 16.82 23.69 -9.35
CA LYS A 461 15.83 23.42 -10.40
C LYS A 461 15.41 21.93 -10.53
N PHE A 462 15.28 21.21 -9.41
CA PHE A 462 14.59 19.93 -9.38
C PHE A 462 13.13 20.07 -9.78
N THR A 463 12.61 19.16 -10.58
CA THR A 463 11.18 19.10 -10.93
C THR A 463 10.39 18.62 -9.71
N ILE A 464 9.43 19.42 -9.25
CA ILE A 464 8.61 19.15 -8.07
C ILE A 464 7.15 18.99 -8.50
N LEU A 465 6.48 17.99 -7.94
CA LEU A 465 5.02 17.85 -7.99
C LEU A 465 4.45 18.37 -6.66
N GLY A 466 3.92 19.60 -6.69
CA GLY A 466 3.37 20.30 -5.52
C GLY A 466 1.88 20.08 -5.30
N GLU A 467 1.32 20.82 -4.34
CA GLU A 467 -0.09 20.75 -3.95
C GLU A 467 -0.84 22.06 -4.24
N ARG A 468 -2.18 21.99 -4.29
CA ARG A 468 -3.09 23.14 -4.34
C ARG A 468 -4.07 23.07 -3.15
N PRO A 469 -3.63 23.45 -1.93
CA PRO A 469 -4.43 23.28 -0.71
C PRO A 469 -5.76 24.04 -0.71
N GLU A 470 -5.84 25.12 -1.48
CA GLU A 470 -7.03 25.98 -1.60
C GLU A 470 -7.61 25.99 -3.02
N GLY A 471 -7.26 25.02 -3.86
CA GLY A 471 -7.72 24.87 -5.24
C GLY A 471 -6.83 25.54 -6.29
N LEU A 472 -7.12 25.29 -7.58
CA LEU A 472 -6.25 25.64 -8.71
C LEU A 472 -5.98 27.14 -8.87
N ALA A 473 -6.93 27.99 -8.45
CA ALA A 473 -6.81 29.45 -8.54
C ALA A 473 -5.88 30.08 -7.48
N LYS A 474 -5.44 29.31 -6.48
CA LYS A 474 -4.58 29.76 -5.38
C LYS A 474 -3.14 29.29 -5.58
N PRO A 475 -2.14 29.95 -4.97
CA PRO A 475 -0.74 29.57 -5.16
C PRO A 475 -0.46 28.09 -4.89
N LEU A 476 0.51 27.55 -5.62
CA LEU A 476 1.01 26.19 -5.41
C LEU A 476 1.79 26.13 -4.10
N SER A 477 1.59 25.06 -3.34
CA SER A 477 2.41 24.72 -2.18
C SER A 477 3.54 23.78 -2.64
N PRO A 478 4.82 24.14 -2.48
CA PRO A 478 5.95 23.29 -2.83
C PRO A 478 6.20 22.25 -1.73
N LYS A 479 5.17 21.47 -1.43
CA LYS A 479 5.16 20.34 -0.50
C LYS A 479 4.99 19.08 -1.33
N MET A 480 5.80 18.06 -1.08
CA MET A 480 5.70 16.76 -1.71
C MET A 480 5.79 15.69 -0.63
N ASP A 481 4.75 14.86 -0.53
CA ASP A 481 4.80 13.65 0.31
C ASP A 481 5.72 12.63 -0.37
N HIS A 482 6.40 11.78 0.40
CA HIS A 482 7.11 10.62 -0.15
C HIS A 482 6.17 9.75 -0.99
N LEU A 483 4.89 9.67 -0.58
CA LEU A 483 3.83 9.00 -1.33
C LEU A 483 3.83 9.40 -2.81
N VAL A 484 4.01 10.69 -3.15
CA VAL A 484 3.98 11.19 -4.54
C VAL A 484 5.03 10.50 -5.44
N CYS A 485 6.06 9.90 -4.85
CA CYS A 485 7.08 9.16 -5.57
C CYS A 485 6.60 7.88 -6.28
N PHE A 486 5.31 7.50 -6.18
CA PHE A 486 4.69 6.46 -7.01
C PHE A 486 4.46 6.94 -8.46
N MET A 487 4.20 8.25 -8.61
CA MET A 487 3.74 8.87 -9.84
C MET A 487 4.72 8.73 -11.02
N PRO A 488 6.05 8.86 -10.84
CA PRO A 488 6.98 8.73 -11.97
C PRO A 488 6.94 7.33 -12.61
N GLY A 489 6.92 6.27 -11.80
CA GLY A 489 6.74 4.89 -12.27
C GLY A 489 5.41 4.70 -12.99
N THR A 490 4.32 5.28 -12.46
CA THR A 490 2.99 5.26 -13.08
C THR A 490 2.95 6.00 -14.43
N ILE A 491 3.63 7.15 -14.55
CA ILE A 491 3.75 7.90 -15.81
C ILE A 491 4.49 7.06 -16.85
N ALA A 492 5.61 6.47 -16.48
CA ALA A 492 6.37 5.60 -17.39
C ALA A 492 5.52 4.39 -17.83
N LEU A 493 4.81 3.76 -16.88
CA LEU A 493 3.90 2.65 -17.15
C LEU A 493 2.78 3.04 -18.13
N GLY A 494 2.18 4.22 -17.98
CA GLY A 494 1.15 4.73 -18.88
C GLY A 494 1.68 5.02 -20.29
N ALA A 495 2.84 5.67 -20.39
CA ALA A 495 3.44 6.03 -21.68
C ALA A 495 3.79 4.79 -22.53
N THR A 496 4.30 3.73 -21.90
CA THR A 496 4.74 2.51 -22.61
C THR A 496 3.70 1.40 -22.61
N GLY A 497 2.76 1.39 -21.67
CA GLY A 497 1.81 0.29 -21.46
C GLY A 497 2.45 -0.97 -20.86
N GLY A 498 3.66 -0.88 -20.30
CA GLY A 498 4.38 -1.97 -19.64
C GLY A 498 5.45 -2.67 -20.50
N ILE A 499 5.60 -2.33 -21.77
CA ILE A 499 6.74 -2.81 -22.59
C ILE A 499 7.95 -1.88 -22.45
N THR A 500 9.11 -2.29 -22.96
CA THR A 500 10.32 -1.45 -22.93
C THR A 500 10.11 -0.16 -23.73
N GLU A 501 10.71 0.94 -23.29
CA GLU A 501 10.62 2.24 -24.00
C GLU A 501 11.15 2.13 -25.43
N LYS A 502 12.20 1.31 -25.63
CA LYS A 502 12.78 1.04 -26.96
C LYS A 502 11.77 0.38 -27.91
N GLU A 503 10.88 -0.46 -27.38
CA GLU A 503 9.80 -1.08 -28.16
C GLU A 503 8.61 -0.14 -28.31
N ALA A 504 8.22 0.54 -27.24
CA ALA A 504 7.14 1.52 -27.24
C ALA A 504 7.36 2.64 -28.27
N ARG A 505 8.60 3.15 -28.39
CA ARG A 505 9.00 4.16 -29.40
C ARG A 505 8.80 3.72 -30.85
N LYS A 506 8.70 2.42 -31.11
CA LYS A 506 8.46 1.88 -32.46
C LYS A 506 6.96 1.77 -32.78
N LEU A 507 6.09 1.92 -31.78
CA LEU A 507 4.65 1.82 -31.99
C LEU A 507 4.12 3.06 -32.74
N PRO A 508 3.12 2.90 -33.63
CA PRO A 508 2.46 4.04 -34.27
C PRO A 508 1.77 5.01 -33.31
N THR A 509 1.49 4.55 -32.09
CA THR A 509 0.88 5.34 -31.00
C THR A 509 1.91 6.12 -30.19
N TRP A 510 3.21 6.02 -30.51
CA TRP A 510 4.23 6.86 -29.90
C TRP A 510 4.15 8.29 -30.43
N SER A 511 4.24 9.27 -29.55
CA SER A 511 4.06 10.68 -29.88
C SER A 511 5.01 11.57 -29.07
N VAL A 512 5.13 12.84 -29.46
CA VAL A 512 5.90 13.84 -28.70
C VAL A 512 5.37 13.96 -27.27
N LYS A 513 4.06 13.79 -27.08
CA LYS A 513 3.44 13.75 -25.74
C LYS A 513 4.08 12.67 -24.87
N LYS A 514 4.24 11.44 -25.39
CA LYS A 514 4.86 10.32 -24.66
C LYS A 514 6.35 10.53 -24.40
N ASP A 515 7.06 11.23 -25.29
CA ASP A 515 8.44 11.64 -25.03
C ASP A 515 8.53 12.61 -23.84
N GLU A 516 7.61 13.57 -23.76
CA GLU A 516 7.54 14.51 -22.63
C GLU A 516 7.12 13.83 -21.33
N GLU A 517 6.19 12.87 -21.38
CA GLU A 517 5.78 12.05 -20.23
C GLU A 517 6.96 11.23 -19.69
N MET A 518 7.72 10.57 -20.57
CA MET A 518 8.93 9.84 -20.18
C MET A 518 10.05 10.76 -19.67
N ARG A 519 10.11 12.01 -20.12
CA ARG A 519 11.04 13.02 -19.57
C ARG A 519 10.63 13.41 -18.16
N LEU A 520 9.36 13.75 -17.96
CA LEU A 520 8.80 14.09 -16.65
C LEU A 520 8.98 12.95 -15.64
N ALA A 521 8.77 11.70 -16.06
CA ALA A 521 9.02 10.52 -15.23
C ALA A 521 10.48 10.45 -14.75
N ARG A 522 11.46 10.69 -15.62
CA ARG A 522 12.88 10.71 -15.22
C ARG A 522 13.19 11.83 -14.24
N GLU A 523 12.69 13.03 -14.52
CA GLU A 523 12.94 14.22 -13.69
C GLU A 523 12.35 14.07 -12.28
N LEU A 524 11.11 13.59 -12.16
CA LEU A 524 10.49 13.35 -10.86
C LEU A 524 11.15 12.17 -10.13
N THR A 525 11.56 11.11 -10.84
CA THR A 525 12.34 10.02 -10.22
C THR A 525 13.64 10.55 -9.62
N HIS A 526 14.32 11.45 -10.33
CA HIS A 526 15.54 12.09 -9.85
C HIS A 526 15.29 12.95 -8.59
N THR A 527 14.19 13.70 -8.53
CA THR A 527 13.79 14.44 -7.32
C THR A 527 13.49 13.51 -6.14
N CYS A 528 12.79 12.40 -6.38
CA CYS A 528 12.55 11.38 -5.35
C CYS A 528 13.87 10.79 -4.83
N TRP A 529 14.82 10.49 -5.71
CA TRP A 529 16.15 10.04 -5.29
C TRP A 529 16.91 11.11 -4.48
N ALA A 530 16.80 12.38 -4.87
CA ALA A 530 17.39 13.48 -4.13
C ALA A 530 16.81 13.62 -2.71
N MET A 531 15.52 13.29 -2.48
CA MET A 531 14.94 13.25 -1.13
C MET A 531 15.66 12.24 -0.22
N TYR A 532 16.14 11.12 -0.76
CA TYR A 532 16.95 10.14 0.01
C TYR A 532 18.33 10.71 0.32
N LYS A 533 19.02 11.25 -0.69
CA LYS A 533 20.39 11.79 -0.55
C LYS A 533 20.46 13.08 0.27
N ALA A 534 19.35 13.79 0.45
CA ALA A 534 19.23 14.95 1.32
C ALA A 534 19.23 14.59 2.82
N MET A 535 18.83 13.36 3.18
CA MET A 535 18.70 12.92 4.57
C MET A 535 19.99 12.27 5.09
N ALA A 536 20.27 12.44 6.39
CA ALA A 536 21.49 11.91 7.00
C ALA A 536 21.65 10.39 6.86
N THR A 537 20.58 9.62 7.00
CA THR A 537 20.61 8.15 6.87
C THR A 537 20.57 7.66 5.42
N GLY A 538 20.37 8.53 4.43
CA GLY A 538 20.08 8.09 3.08
C GLY A 538 18.69 7.46 2.93
N LEU A 539 17.75 7.72 3.85
CA LEU A 539 16.34 7.33 3.77
C LEU A 539 15.47 8.59 3.75
N ALA A 540 14.61 8.72 2.75
CA ALA A 540 13.76 9.91 2.61
C ALA A 540 12.84 10.15 3.81
N PRO A 541 12.49 11.43 4.09
CA PRO A 541 11.48 11.77 5.08
C PRO A 541 10.08 11.50 4.54
N GLU A 542 9.08 11.48 5.41
CA GLU A 542 7.68 11.36 5.03
C GLU A 542 7.21 12.51 4.12
N ILE A 543 7.68 13.73 4.40
CA ILE A 543 7.30 14.94 3.65
C ILE A 543 8.54 15.80 3.43
N ALA A 544 8.75 16.22 2.18
CA ALA A 544 9.71 17.24 1.80
C ALA A 544 8.99 18.53 1.41
N HIS A 545 9.52 19.66 1.86
CA HIS A 545 9.20 20.98 1.30
C HIS A 545 10.37 21.47 0.46
N PHE A 546 10.11 22.38 -0.46
CA PHE A 546 11.15 22.91 -1.34
C PHE A 546 11.17 24.43 -1.32
N HIS A 547 12.37 25.00 -1.39
CA HIS A 547 12.53 26.39 -1.81
C HIS A 547 12.22 26.49 -3.30
N VAL A 548 11.35 27.44 -3.66
CA VAL A 548 10.94 27.72 -5.04
C VAL A 548 10.99 29.22 -5.30
N ASP A 549 11.06 29.60 -6.57
CA ASP A 549 10.99 31.01 -6.95
C ASP A 549 9.59 31.58 -6.67
N GLU A 550 9.51 32.88 -6.34
CA GLU A 550 8.24 33.60 -6.17
C GLU A 550 8.11 34.69 -7.24
N PRO A 551 7.13 34.61 -8.17
CA PRO A 551 6.16 33.52 -8.34
C PRO A 551 6.78 32.21 -8.85
N THR A 552 6.10 31.09 -8.59
CA THR A 552 6.55 29.76 -9.02
C THR A 552 6.67 29.67 -10.53
N LEU A 553 7.72 28.99 -11.01
CA LEU A 553 7.96 28.81 -12.43
C LEU A 553 6.93 27.84 -13.06
N PRO A 554 6.45 28.12 -14.29
CA PRO A 554 5.59 27.20 -15.02
C PRO A 554 6.39 25.99 -15.54
N GLU A 555 5.71 24.88 -15.86
CA GLU A 555 6.30 23.65 -16.43
C GLU A 555 7.09 23.85 -17.74
N SER A 556 6.85 24.96 -18.46
CA SER A 556 7.62 25.32 -19.66
C SER A 556 8.93 26.05 -19.37
N ALA A 557 9.21 26.41 -18.12
CA ALA A 557 10.42 27.15 -17.76
C ALA A 557 11.68 26.28 -17.95
N PRO A 558 12.81 26.87 -18.37
CA PRO A 558 14.09 26.15 -18.42
C PRO A 558 14.49 25.67 -17.02
N HIS A 559 14.84 24.40 -16.92
CA HIS A 559 15.24 23.75 -15.67
C HIS A 559 16.27 22.66 -15.99
N GLN A 560 17.22 22.48 -15.08
CA GLN A 560 18.19 21.39 -15.15
C GLN A 560 18.67 21.11 -13.72
N ALA A 561 18.27 19.94 -13.19
CA ALA A 561 18.77 19.46 -11.92
C ALA A 561 20.23 18.98 -12.04
N PRO A 562 21.02 18.99 -10.95
CA PRO A 562 22.36 18.42 -10.94
C PRO A 562 22.31 16.93 -11.30
N GLU A 563 23.12 16.48 -12.26
CA GLU A 563 23.10 15.07 -12.70
C GLU A 563 23.70 14.10 -11.66
N ASN A 564 24.70 14.55 -10.90
CA ASN A 564 25.39 13.74 -9.90
C ASN A 564 25.08 14.26 -8.49
N LEU A 565 24.36 13.46 -7.71
CA LEU A 565 23.98 13.76 -6.32
C LEU A 565 25.00 13.24 -5.29
N ASP A 566 26.00 12.46 -5.74
CA ASP A 566 27.04 11.86 -4.89
C ASP A 566 28.34 12.69 -4.86
N ASP A 567 28.34 13.86 -5.48
CA ASP A 567 29.47 14.79 -5.44
C ASP A 567 29.58 15.45 -4.05
N GLU A 568 30.58 15.02 -3.25
CA GLU A 568 30.84 15.55 -1.91
C GLU A 568 31.27 17.03 -1.93
N GLU A 569 31.81 17.53 -3.05
CA GLU A 569 32.22 18.93 -3.19
C GLU A 569 31.02 19.84 -3.52
N ASN A 570 29.96 19.29 -4.12
CA ASN A 570 28.77 20.01 -4.52
C ASN A 570 27.51 19.54 -3.77
N THR A 571 27.33 20.06 -2.55
CA THR A 571 26.17 19.76 -1.69
C THR A 571 25.18 20.91 -1.57
N GLU A 572 25.36 22.00 -2.33
CA GLU A 572 24.50 23.18 -2.26
C GLU A 572 23.04 22.87 -2.59
N TRP A 573 22.82 21.89 -3.49
CA TRP A 573 21.51 21.43 -3.90
C TRP A 573 20.66 20.87 -2.75
N LYS A 574 21.29 20.42 -1.65
CA LYS A 574 20.55 19.96 -0.46
C LYS A 574 19.79 21.10 0.20
N ASN A 575 20.23 22.34 0.00
CA ASN A 575 19.55 23.53 0.51
C ASN A 575 18.22 23.80 -0.21
N ASP A 576 17.95 23.17 -1.36
CA ASP A 576 16.64 23.24 -2.01
C ASP A 576 15.56 22.56 -1.14
N PHE A 577 15.93 21.60 -0.29
CA PHE A 577 15.04 20.76 0.51
C PHE A 577 14.88 21.32 1.92
N VAL A 578 13.63 21.41 2.36
CA VAL A 578 13.23 21.83 3.71
C VAL A 578 12.49 20.68 4.38
N ILE A 579 13.17 19.99 5.31
CA ILE A 579 12.58 18.89 6.06
C ILE A 579 12.17 19.40 7.44
N LYS A 580 10.86 19.46 7.71
CA LYS A 580 10.35 19.94 8.98
C LYS A 580 10.49 18.87 10.06
N GLY A 581 10.64 19.29 11.31
CA GLY A 581 10.90 18.38 12.43
C GLY A 581 9.82 17.32 12.70
N ASN A 582 8.57 17.53 12.27
CA ASN A 582 7.52 16.50 12.40
C ASN A 582 7.51 15.51 11.23
N ASP A 583 8.23 15.81 10.15
CA ASP A 583 8.16 15.09 8.87
C ASP A 583 9.43 14.24 8.63
N VAL A 584 10.43 14.33 9.52
CA VAL A 584 11.71 13.60 9.44
C VAL A 584 11.62 12.08 9.63
N HIS A 585 10.43 11.54 9.90
CA HIS A 585 10.24 10.12 10.12
C HIS A 585 10.26 9.36 8.78
N ASN A 586 10.64 8.08 8.83
CA ASN A 586 10.60 7.16 7.70
C ASN A 586 9.85 5.90 8.13
N LEU A 587 8.78 5.56 7.43
CA LEU A 587 7.90 4.45 7.80
C LEU A 587 8.16 3.17 6.99
N GLN A 588 9.35 3.03 6.38
CA GLN A 588 9.66 1.90 5.50
C GLN A 588 8.80 1.86 4.23
N ARG A 589 8.41 3.03 3.72
CA ARG A 589 7.52 3.17 2.56
C ARG A 589 8.18 2.77 1.22
N PRO A 590 7.40 2.27 0.25
CA PRO A 590 7.93 1.70 -0.99
C PRO A 590 8.03 2.64 -2.19
N GLU A 591 7.38 3.80 -2.20
CA GLU A 591 6.99 4.44 -3.47
C GLU A 591 8.19 4.85 -4.36
N THR A 592 9.34 5.16 -3.75
CA THR A 592 10.56 5.39 -4.52
C THR A 592 11.12 4.10 -5.12
N VAL A 593 11.22 2.99 -4.38
CA VAL A 593 11.69 1.70 -4.94
C VAL A 593 10.70 1.12 -5.94
N GLU A 594 9.40 1.35 -5.77
CA GLU A 594 8.38 1.07 -6.80
C GLU A 594 8.72 1.78 -8.11
N THR A 595 8.94 3.10 -8.06
CA THR A 595 9.33 3.87 -9.23
C THR A 595 10.65 3.38 -9.83
N LEU A 596 11.66 3.08 -9.02
CA LEU A 596 12.93 2.55 -9.52
C LEU A 596 12.74 1.22 -10.26
N PHE A 597 11.87 0.35 -9.76
CA PHE A 597 11.49 -0.91 -10.42
C PHE A 597 10.86 -0.65 -11.79
N TYR A 598 9.84 0.21 -11.87
CA TYR A 598 9.20 0.54 -13.16
C TYR A 598 10.20 1.17 -14.14
N MET A 599 10.99 2.13 -13.66
CA MET A 599 11.97 2.83 -14.50
C MET A 599 13.05 1.88 -15.02
N TRP A 600 13.56 0.96 -14.19
CA TRP A 600 14.49 -0.08 -14.65
C TRP A 600 13.87 -0.98 -15.72
N ARG A 601 12.70 -1.58 -15.45
CA ARG A 601 12.03 -2.50 -16.39
C ARG A 601 11.69 -1.85 -17.72
N ILE A 602 11.32 -0.57 -17.71
CA ILE A 602 10.90 0.16 -18.90
C ILE A 602 12.09 0.68 -19.69
N THR A 603 13.10 1.25 -19.03
CA THR A 603 14.21 1.94 -19.73
C THR A 603 15.42 1.05 -19.97
N GLY A 604 15.62 0.03 -19.13
CA GLY A 604 16.85 -0.76 -19.08
C GLY A 604 18.06 0.01 -18.54
N ASP A 605 17.86 1.16 -17.89
CA ASP A 605 18.95 1.96 -17.32
C ASP A 605 19.36 1.43 -15.94
N VAL A 606 20.60 0.91 -15.87
CA VAL A 606 21.16 0.27 -14.69
C VAL A 606 21.27 1.22 -13.50
N MET A 607 21.29 2.54 -13.73
CA MET A 607 21.32 3.55 -12.67
C MET A 607 20.20 3.36 -11.64
N TYR A 608 18.99 3.01 -12.07
CA TYR A 608 17.86 2.80 -11.14
C TYR A 608 18.09 1.61 -10.20
N ARG A 609 18.81 0.58 -10.66
CA ARG A 609 19.20 -0.54 -9.81
C ARG A 609 20.30 -0.16 -8.82
N GLU A 610 21.27 0.67 -9.23
CA GLU A 610 22.30 1.17 -8.32
C GLU A 610 21.71 2.06 -7.22
N TRP A 611 20.78 2.96 -7.58
CA TRP A 611 20.04 3.76 -6.60
C TRP A 611 19.22 2.88 -5.64
N GLY A 612 18.56 1.85 -6.16
CA GLY A 612 17.86 0.87 -5.33
C GLY A 612 18.80 0.13 -4.38
N TRP A 613 20.01 -0.21 -4.82
CA TRP A 613 20.99 -0.86 -3.96
C TRP A 613 21.50 0.05 -2.84
N ASP A 614 21.75 1.32 -3.15
CA ASP A 614 22.09 2.34 -2.15
C ASP A 614 20.97 2.55 -1.12
N MET A 615 19.72 2.58 -1.59
CA MET A 615 18.53 2.65 -0.73
C MET A 615 18.42 1.42 0.18
N PHE A 616 18.57 0.22 -0.37
CA PHE A 616 18.52 -1.04 0.40
C PHE A 616 19.61 -1.10 1.48
N LYS A 617 20.86 -0.73 1.14
CA LYS A 617 21.95 -0.61 2.12
C LYS A 617 21.60 0.37 3.25
N SER A 618 20.93 1.48 2.93
CA SER A 618 20.52 2.47 3.93
C SER A 618 19.49 1.89 4.90
N PHE A 619 18.49 1.13 4.40
CA PHE A 619 17.59 0.36 5.27
C PHE A 619 18.38 -0.61 6.15
N VAL A 620 19.24 -1.45 5.55
CA VAL A 620 20.03 -2.44 6.31
C VAL A 620 20.87 -1.80 7.42
N ASN A 621 21.46 -0.63 7.16
CA ASN A 621 22.34 0.04 8.10
C ASN A 621 21.60 0.74 9.24
N TYR A 622 20.40 1.25 8.98
CA TYR A 622 19.76 2.23 9.88
C TYR A 622 18.42 1.75 10.45
N THR A 623 17.80 0.71 9.91
CA THR A 623 16.51 0.18 10.41
C THR A 623 16.60 -1.22 11.02
N ALA A 624 17.73 -1.92 10.87
CA ALA A 624 17.91 -3.26 11.42
C ALA A 624 17.91 -3.26 12.96
N VAL A 625 17.22 -4.23 13.55
CA VAL A 625 17.08 -4.40 15.00
C VAL A 625 17.97 -5.54 15.48
N GLU A 626 18.75 -5.30 16.53
CA GLU A 626 19.69 -6.27 17.13
C GLU A 626 19.03 -7.61 17.51
N GLU A 627 19.85 -8.63 17.74
CA GLU A 627 19.42 -9.98 18.16
C GLU A 627 18.43 -10.65 17.19
N GLY A 628 18.50 -10.30 15.90
CA GLY A 628 17.60 -10.83 14.89
C GLY A 628 16.16 -10.34 15.06
N GLY A 629 15.98 -9.08 15.47
CA GLY A 629 14.67 -8.45 15.65
C GLY A 629 13.96 -8.06 14.36
N GLY A 630 14.60 -8.18 13.19
CA GLY A 630 14.04 -7.73 11.91
C GLY A 630 14.40 -6.27 11.62
N PHE A 631 13.47 -5.49 11.07
CA PHE A 631 13.65 -4.09 10.71
C PHE A 631 12.50 -3.25 11.23
N THR A 632 12.76 -1.98 11.55
CA THR A 632 11.77 -1.07 12.12
C THR A 632 11.76 0.31 11.48
N SER A 633 10.59 0.93 11.46
CA SER A 633 10.40 2.35 11.13
C SER A 633 11.23 3.28 12.01
N LEU A 634 11.53 4.47 11.49
CA LEU A 634 12.28 5.53 12.16
C LEU A 634 11.38 6.71 12.49
N SER A 635 11.41 7.17 13.75
CA SER A 635 10.79 8.43 14.15
C SER A 635 11.64 9.64 13.76
N ASN A 636 12.94 9.45 13.51
CA ASN A 636 13.81 10.47 12.93
C ASN A 636 14.94 9.84 12.10
N ALA A 637 14.86 9.99 10.78
CA ALA A 637 15.84 9.54 9.80
C ALA A 637 16.89 10.62 9.45
N ASN A 638 16.78 11.85 9.98
CA ASN A 638 17.70 12.93 9.65
C ASN A 638 18.87 13.09 10.63
N ILE A 639 19.13 12.08 11.46
CA ILE A 639 20.27 12.06 12.39
C ILE A 639 20.91 10.66 12.42
N ILE A 640 22.20 10.62 12.78
CA ILE A 640 22.95 9.39 13.00
C ILE A 640 23.50 9.37 14.44
N PRO A 641 23.23 8.32 15.23
CA PRO A 641 22.32 7.20 14.94
C PRO A 641 20.85 7.69 14.84
N PRO A 642 20.00 7.02 14.03
CA PRO A 642 18.59 7.38 13.89
C PRO A 642 17.79 7.05 15.15
N VAL A 643 16.58 7.61 15.25
CA VAL A 643 15.62 7.28 16.32
C VAL A 643 14.59 6.30 15.78
N THR A 644 14.45 5.14 16.40
CA THR A 644 13.47 4.12 16.00
C THR A 644 12.05 4.50 16.42
N LYS A 645 11.05 3.92 15.74
CA LYS A 645 9.61 4.06 16.06
C LYS A 645 9.04 2.81 16.74
N ASP A 646 9.76 1.69 16.69
CA ASP A 646 9.32 0.37 17.15
C ASP A 646 8.01 -0.08 16.49
N ASN A 647 7.98 -0.06 15.16
CA ASN A 647 6.91 -0.60 14.34
C ASN A 647 7.52 -1.20 13.08
N MET A 648 6.97 -2.32 12.60
CA MET A 648 7.23 -2.84 11.25
C MET A 648 5.91 -2.78 10.49
N GLU A 649 5.84 -1.90 9.49
CA GLU A 649 4.65 -1.81 8.65
C GLU A 649 4.53 -3.07 7.78
N SER A 650 3.31 -3.53 7.50
CA SER A 650 3.09 -4.74 6.68
C SER A 650 3.66 -4.58 5.26
N PHE A 651 3.53 -3.38 4.68
CA PHE A 651 4.10 -3.01 3.38
C PHE A 651 5.62 -3.02 3.32
N TRP A 652 6.35 -3.13 4.44
CA TRP A 652 7.78 -3.46 4.39
C TRP A 652 7.99 -4.81 3.70
N LEU A 653 7.14 -5.80 4.00
CA LEU A 653 7.15 -7.14 3.42
C LEU A 653 6.40 -7.19 2.09
N ALA A 654 5.22 -6.56 2.03
CA ALA A 654 4.35 -6.63 0.86
C ALA A 654 4.89 -5.82 -0.31
N GLU A 655 5.48 -4.64 -0.05
CA GLU A 655 5.82 -3.70 -1.12
C GLU A 655 7.33 -3.46 -1.21
N THR A 656 7.93 -2.94 -0.13
CA THR A 656 9.31 -2.43 -0.20
C THR A 656 10.30 -3.54 -0.55
N LEU A 657 10.27 -4.67 0.16
CA LEU A 657 11.13 -5.81 -0.15
C LEU A 657 10.73 -6.52 -1.44
N LYS A 658 9.45 -6.53 -1.81
CA LYS A 658 8.98 -7.09 -3.09
C LYS A 658 9.53 -6.30 -4.28
N TYR A 659 9.44 -4.97 -4.26
CA TYR A 659 9.99 -4.12 -5.31
C TYR A 659 11.51 -4.16 -5.37
N PHE A 660 12.22 -4.24 -4.23
CA PHE A 660 13.66 -4.51 -4.27
C PHE A 660 13.99 -5.85 -4.93
N TYR A 661 13.25 -6.91 -4.58
CA TYR A 661 13.45 -8.24 -5.15
C TYR A 661 13.23 -8.23 -6.66
N LEU A 662 12.14 -7.60 -7.12
CA LEU A 662 11.83 -7.45 -8.55
C LEU A 662 12.84 -6.56 -9.28
N LEU A 663 13.29 -5.47 -8.67
CA LEU A 663 14.28 -4.55 -9.22
C LEU A 663 15.58 -5.29 -9.52
N PHE A 664 16.02 -6.20 -8.66
CA PHE A 664 17.24 -6.99 -8.85
C PHE A 664 17.02 -8.33 -9.59
N SER A 665 15.78 -8.67 -9.94
CA SER A 665 15.45 -9.84 -10.76
C SER A 665 15.54 -9.55 -12.27
N ASP A 666 15.66 -10.60 -13.07
CA ASP A 666 15.57 -10.49 -14.53
C ASP A 666 14.22 -9.90 -14.97
N ASP A 667 14.20 -9.29 -16.16
CA ASP A 667 13.07 -8.52 -16.69
C ASP A 667 11.90 -9.39 -17.18
N ASP A 668 12.07 -10.72 -17.20
CA ASP A 668 11.08 -11.71 -17.58
C ASP A 668 10.27 -12.27 -16.39
N LEU A 669 10.70 -12.04 -15.15
CA LEU A 669 9.93 -12.40 -13.96
C LEU A 669 8.74 -11.44 -13.81
N LEU A 670 7.52 -11.94 -14.04
CA LEU A 670 6.26 -11.17 -14.02
C LEU A 670 6.31 -9.93 -14.94
N PRO A 671 6.32 -10.11 -16.27
CA PRO A 671 6.43 -9.01 -17.23
C PRO A 671 5.29 -7.99 -17.09
N LEU A 672 5.65 -6.71 -17.05
CA LEU A 672 4.71 -5.61 -16.79
C LEU A 672 3.56 -5.52 -17.80
N ASP A 673 3.71 -6.05 -19.02
CA ASP A 673 2.69 -6.06 -20.07
C ASP A 673 1.67 -7.21 -19.95
N THR A 674 1.89 -8.13 -19.02
CA THR A 674 1.02 -9.29 -18.72
C THR A 674 0.27 -9.17 -17.39
N ILE A 675 0.79 -8.35 -16.46
CA ILE A 675 0.23 -8.12 -15.14
C ILE A 675 -0.13 -6.65 -14.91
N VAL A 676 -0.93 -6.41 -13.88
CA VAL A 676 -1.07 -5.11 -13.21
C VAL A 676 -0.78 -5.33 -11.73
N ILE A 677 -0.14 -4.36 -11.10
CA ILE A 677 0.18 -4.41 -9.67
C ILE A 677 -0.77 -3.43 -8.97
N ASN A 678 -1.50 -3.84 -7.94
CA ASN A 678 -2.38 -2.95 -7.18
C ASN A 678 -1.55 -1.94 -6.34
N THR A 679 -2.22 -1.07 -5.58
CA THR A 679 -1.54 0.00 -4.80
C THR A 679 -0.85 -0.50 -3.51
N GLU A 680 -0.95 -1.80 -3.19
CA GLU A 680 -0.19 -2.47 -2.11
C GLU A 680 0.73 -3.58 -2.69
N ALA A 681 1.25 -3.34 -3.89
CA ALA A 681 2.16 -4.22 -4.61
C ALA A 681 1.66 -5.66 -4.90
N HIS A 682 0.35 -5.93 -4.90
CA HIS A 682 -0.22 -7.25 -5.21
C HIS A 682 -0.48 -7.45 -6.69
N PHE A 683 -0.19 -8.65 -7.21
CA PHE A 683 -0.23 -8.94 -8.65
C PHE A 683 -1.59 -9.44 -9.11
N PHE A 684 -2.15 -8.80 -10.14
CA PHE A 684 -3.32 -9.29 -10.87
C PHE A 684 -3.00 -9.49 -12.35
N PRO A 685 -3.70 -10.42 -13.03
CA PRO A 685 -3.55 -10.58 -14.47
C PRO A 685 -4.14 -9.38 -15.22
N ARG A 686 -3.56 -9.09 -16.39
CA ARG A 686 -4.30 -8.39 -17.43
C ARG A 686 -5.20 -9.38 -18.16
N PHE A 687 -6.46 -8.99 -18.39
CA PHE A 687 -7.46 -9.86 -19.02
C PHE A 687 -8.34 -9.10 -20.01
N LYS A 688 -8.93 -9.83 -20.94
CA LYS A 688 -9.96 -9.30 -21.84
C LYS A 688 -11.33 -9.35 -21.17
N LEU A 689 -12.20 -8.40 -21.52
CA LEU A 689 -13.55 -8.28 -20.99
C LEU A 689 -14.41 -9.50 -21.33
N GLY A 690 -14.20 -10.07 -22.52
CA GLY A 690 -15.04 -11.18 -23.00
C GLY A 690 -16.50 -10.74 -23.19
N PRO A 691 -17.47 -11.68 -23.16
CA PRO A 691 -18.87 -11.36 -23.44
C PRO A 691 -19.66 -10.82 -22.23
N LEU A 692 -19.17 -11.06 -21.01
CA LEU A 692 -19.90 -10.73 -19.78
C LEU A 692 -19.66 -9.29 -19.33
N TYR A 693 -18.46 -8.76 -19.56
CA TYR A 693 -18.03 -7.49 -19.00
C TYR A 693 -18.00 -6.40 -20.06
N LYS A 694 -18.38 -5.19 -19.67
CA LYS A 694 -18.33 -3.98 -20.49
C LYS A 694 -18.24 -2.78 -19.57
N THR A 695 -17.69 -1.67 -20.05
CA THR A 695 -17.78 -0.38 -19.36
C THR A 695 -19.26 0.04 -19.27
N GLY A 696 -19.77 0.11 -18.05
CA GLY A 696 -21.19 0.32 -17.74
C GLY A 696 -21.66 1.78 -17.80
N TRP A 697 -20.77 2.73 -18.10
CA TRP A 697 -21.04 4.16 -18.07
C TRP A 697 -20.36 4.91 -19.22
N GLN A 698 -20.75 6.16 -19.43
CA GLN A 698 -20.16 7.07 -20.42
C GLN A 698 -19.95 8.42 -19.76
N ARG A 699 -18.85 9.11 -20.13
CA ARG A 699 -18.58 10.48 -19.69
C ARG A 699 -19.68 11.42 -20.19
N LYS A 700 -20.07 12.39 -19.36
CA LYS A 700 -20.98 13.45 -19.80
C LYS A 700 -20.29 14.30 -20.88
N PRO A 701 -21.02 14.78 -21.92
CA PRO A 701 -20.44 15.62 -22.96
C PRO A 701 -19.79 16.87 -22.37
N ARG A 702 -18.58 17.23 -22.82
CA ARG A 702 -17.83 18.41 -22.37
C ARG A 702 -17.64 19.42 -23.50
N GLY A 703 -17.69 20.70 -23.16
CA GLY A 703 -17.37 21.79 -24.07
C GLY A 703 -15.86 21.93 -24.31
N PRO A 704 -15.43 22.82 -25.21
CA PRO A 704 -14.01 23.12 -25.43
C PRO A 704 -13.29 23.69 -24.19
N ASP A 705 -14.05 24.18 -23.20
CA ASP A 705 -13.57 24.67 -21.91
C ASP A 705 -13.48 23.57 -20.83
N GLY A 706 -13.69 22.30 -21.21
CA GLY A 706 -13.65 21.13 -20.30
C GLY A 706 -14.89 20.97 -19.43
N LYS A 707 -15.83 21.92 -19.45
CA LYS A 707 -17.02 21.89 -18.59
C LYS A 707 -18.09 20.97 -19.15
N ILE A 708 -18.81 20.31 -18.25
CA ILE A 708 -19.95 19.47 -18.59
C ILE A 708 -21.03 20.32 -19.27
N LEU A 709 -21.46 19.89 -20.45
CA LEU A 709 -22.55 20.51 -21.18
C LEU A 709 -23.88 20.21 -20.47
N PRO A 710 -24.82 21.18 -20.44
CA PRO A 710 -26.14 20.94 -19.89
C PRO A 710 -26.86 19.84 -20.66
N ASP A 711 -27.63 19.02 -19.95
CA ASP A 711 -28.42 17.96 -20.57
C ASP A 711 -29.32 18.54 -21.68
N PRO A 712 -29.43 17.87 -22.84
CA PRO A 712 -30.36 18.30 -23.86
C PRO A 712 -31.77 18.35 -23.27
N PRO A 713 -32.57 19.39 -23.60
CA PRO A 713 -33.90 19.53 -23.03
C PRO A 713 -34.69 18.24 -23.29
N ALA A 714 -35.24 17.67 -22.22
CA ALA A 714 -36.01 16.44 -22.29
C ALA A 714 -37.02 16.54 -23.44
N LYS A 715 -36.91 15.66 -24.45
CA LYS A 715 -37.89 15.60 -25.53
C LYS A 715 -39.25 15.43 -24.86
N LYS A 716 -40.11 16.45 -24.98
CA LYS A 716 -41.51 16.33 -24.60
C LYS A 716 -42.07 15.18 -25.41
N THR A 717 -42.25 14.03 -24.77
CA THR A 717 -43.10 12.98 -25.29
C THR A 717 -44.49 13.58 -25.38
N GLU A 718 -44.89 13.96 -26.60
CA GLU A 718 -46.31 14.20 -26.88
C GLU A 718 -47.04 12.92 -26.46
N SER A 719 -47.79 13.02 -25.37
CA SER A 719 -48.68 11.95 -24.96
C SER A 719 -49.63 11.68 -26.13
N PRO A 720 -49.75 10.43 -26.62
CA PRO A 720 -50.70 10.16 -27.68
C PRO A 720 -52.08 10.60 -27.19
N ALA A 721 -52.71 11.49 -27.95
CA ALA A 721 -54.01 12.06 -27.60
C ALA A 721 -54.98 10.91 -27.29
N VAL A 722 -55.33 10.75 -26.02
CA VAL A 722 -56.39 9.84 -25.59
C VAL A 722 -57.69 10.39 -26.17
N LYS A 723 -58.16 9.81 -27.28
CA LYS A 723 -59.52 10.03 -27.74
C LYS A 723 -60.46 9.42 -26.71
N VAL A 724 -60.94 10.25 -25.79
CA VAL A 724 -62.03 9.91 -24.88
C VAL A 724 -63.26 9.62 -25.75
N ARG A 725 -63.58 8.34 -25.91
CA ARG A 725 -64.83 7.91 -26.52
C ARG A 725 -65.88 7.94 -25.42
N THR A 726 -66.69 9.00 -25.41
CA THR A 726 -67.84 9.12 -24.50
C THR A 726 -68.83 8.01 -24.82
N VAL A 727 -68.89 6.97 -23.98
CA VAL A 727 -69.93 5.94 -24.06
C VAL A 727 -71.12 6.46 -23.26
N VAL A 728 -72.15 6.94 -23.99
CA VAL A 728 -73.46 7.25 -23.41
C VAL A 728 -74.14 5.92 -23.07
N LYS A 729 -74.29 5.62 -21.78
CA LYS A 729 -75.16 4.53 -21.31
C LYS A 729 -76.62 4.97 -21.48
N THR A 730 -77.27 4.53 -22.54
CA THR A 730 -78.74 4.49 -22.62
C THR A 730 -79.24 3.36 -21.74
N VAL A 731 -80.04 3.69 -20.74
CA VAL A 731 -80.79 2.75 -19.91
C VAL A 731 -82.07 2.41 -20.68
N GLU A 732 -82.21 1.17 -21.15
CA GLU A 732 -83.48 0.68 -21.71
C GLU A 732 -84.41 0.22 -20.57
N PRO A 733 -85.72 0.52 -20.65
CA PRO A 733 -86.70 -0.01 -19.72
C PRO A 733 -87.13 -1.43 -20.13
N VAL A 734 -87.28 -2.27 -19.12
CA VAL A 734 -87.79 -3.64 -19.22
C VAL A 734 -89.31 -3.60 -19.39
N GLU A 735 -89.83 -4.27 -20.43
CA GLU A 735 -91.23 -4.72 -20.46
C GLU A 735 -91.34 -6.16 -21.03
N PRO A 736 -92.43 -6.89 -20.69
CA PRO A 736 -92.43 -8.34 -20.59
C PRO A 736 -93.05 -9.07 -21.79
N SER A 737 -92.63 -10.34 -21.96
CA SER A 737 -93.36 -11.51 -22.50
C SER A 737 -94.30 -11.35 -23.70
N ALA A 738 -94.05 -12.13 -24.77
CA ALA A 738 -94.91 -13.24 -25.22
C ALA A 738 -94.65 -13.62 -26.69
N GLY A 739 -94.63 -14.92 -26.97
CA GLY A 739 -95.27 -15.45 -28.18
C GLY A 739 -94.38 -16.05 -29.27
N VAL A 740 -94.29 -17.38 -29.21
CA VAL A 740 -94.08 -18.39 -30.28
C VAL A 740 -92.69 -18.56 -30.85
#